data_AF-A0A7V2Y6Y3-F1
#
_entry.id   AF-A0A7V2Y6Y3-F1
#
_cell.length_a   1.000
_cell.length_b   1.000
_cell.length_c   1.000
_cell.angle_alpha   90.00
_cell.angle_beta   90.00
_cell.angle_gamma   90.00
#
_symmetry.space_group_name_H-M   'P 1'
#
loop_
_entity.id
_entity.type
_entity.pdbx_description
1 polymer ?
#
loop_
_entity_poly.entity_id
_entity_poly.type
_entity_poly.pdbx_seq_one_letter_code
_entity_poly.pdbx_strand_id
1 'polypeptide(L)'
;MRILVMQTTRMGDVLQTTPLIRALRRKYPDAHIACMVRNMGKAVALRNPDINEVLVHEEDAMYLDMRSDDSVRFLRAYRTAEAQIARLRDARYDVAYNCTHSIASSMLLKLAGIPKVVGAHLSDDWQYVLRGRWINYFYTSVFHREYNDLNLCDISQRFLDDAEPQRHLVLETHEEDEAFVDDLLCRHGIAPSDFIVCMQLGASEESKRWAEVRFAGLARLLAGKYDARILLVGVREEAHLGQAFELHAPGIATHLYGETSVPQLAALLKRARLLVTNDTGTMHIAAAVDCKVLLVSVGFVHFRETGPYGEGHCAIEWRRAHIGRADNVPGGLDERMLIQPEQSMCAVEYLLEHNANETIRQMDETPEMAQVDLYTTRFASDGCLAWYPVLRRPLTERDLLRIAYRAMWIEHLSGSRSSYETPHPPYPPQGGNLETGGFTMDETPHPPCPPQGGNLETGGFAMDGTPHPPCPPQGGNLETGGFTMDETPHPPYPPQGGNLETGGFAMDGTPHPPFPPQGGNLETGGFAMDGTPHPPCPPQGGNLETGGFAMDETPHPPCPPQGGNLETGGFAMDGTPHPPCPPRGGNLETGGFAMDGTPHPPCPPQGGNFEAGGLSLYATPDPDLVNVRGPQLAGRFEQLAALARRGIEWTEDLLVCLKRTHDMKRARQMAAELARLDEEIRVFSEVHSCCKPLALIARYERDNLEGSDPLNLAETTLNIYKDCETRALLMQKKLLALLQKIGNL
;
A
#
# COMPACT_ATOMS: atom_id res chain seq x y z
N MET A 1 22.24 -4.86 13.77
CA MET A 1 21.61 -3.70 13.09
C MET A 1 20.88 -2.84 14.11
N ARG A 2 21.00 -1.52 14.03
CA ARG A 2 20.32 -0.53 14.88
C ARG A 2 19.46 0.38 14.01
N ILE A 3 18.17 0.40 14.27
CA ILE A 3 17.16 1.12 13.48
C ILE A 3 16.56 2.21 14.35
N LEU A 4 16.47 3.43 13.80
CA LEU A 4 15.71 4.51 14.40
C LEU A 4 14.41 4.73 13.63
N VAL A 5 13.26 4.69 14.30
CA VAL A 5 11.98 5.16 13.75
C VAL A 5 11.67 6.50 14.39
N MET A 6 11.47 7.55 13.61
CA MET A 6 11.18 8.90 14.11
C MET A 6 9.75 9.31 13.78
N GLN A 7 8.89 9.36 14.79
CA GLN A 7 7.50 9.81 14.70
C GLN A 7 7.17 10.80 15.83
N THR A 8 7.51 12.07 15.65
CA THR A 8 7.32 13.16 16.61
C THR A 8 6.08 14.00 16.30
N THR A 9 5.08 13.46 15.59
CA THR A 9 3.78 14.11 15.44
C THR A 9 2.82 13.71 16.59
N ARG A 10 1.52 13.52 16.32
CA ARG A 10 0.50 13.27 17.34
C ARG A 10 0.45 11.79 17.71
N MET A 11 -0.19 11.48 18.84
CA MET A 11 -0.35 10.10 19.33
C MET A 11 -1.00 9.15 18.31
N GLY A 12 -2.01 9.64 17.56
CA GLY A 12 -2.66 8.85 16.50
C GLY A 12 -1.68 8.42 15.40
N ASP A 13 -0.79 9.32 14.98
CA ASP A 13 0.21 9.02 13.97
C ASP A 13 1.24 7.98 14.46
N VAL A 14 1.57 8.01 15.77
CA VAL A 14 2.44 6.98 16.39
C VAL A 14 1.77 5.61 16.30
N LEU A 15 0.47 5.50 16.62
CA LEU A 15 -0.30 4.27 16.45
C LEU A 15 -0.31 3.82 14.98
N GLN A 16 -0.58 4.73 14.04
CA GLN A 16 -0.60 4.45 12.61
C GLN A 16 0.79 4.08 12.03
N THR A 17 1.86 4.35 12.77
CA THR A 17 3.24 3.94 12.41
C THR A 17 3.59 2.55 12.96
N THR A 18 2.77 1.98 13.86
CA THR A 18 3.02 0.64 14.43
C THR A 18 3.08 -0.49 13.38
N PRO A 19 2.33 -0.47 12.26
CA PRO A 19 2.48 -1.45 11.18
C PRO A 19 3.88 -1.45 10.55
N LEU A 20 4.50 -0.28 10.33
CA LEU A 20 5.88 -0.17 9.86
C LEU A 20 6.85 -0.77 10.88
N ILE A 21 6.68 -0.46 12.17
CA ILE A 21 7.55 -0.96 13.24
C ILE A 21 7.46 -2.49 13.33
N ARG A 22 6.25 -3.05 13.24
CA ARG A 22 6.02 -4.50 13.20
C ARG A 22 6.67 -5.14 11.97
N ALA A 23 6.54 -4.53 10.80
CA ALA A 23 7.18 -5.01 9.58
C ALA A 23 8.71 -5.03 9.72
N LEU A 24 9.30 -3.99 10.31
CA LEU A 24 10.74 -3.93 10.61
C LEU A 24 11.19 -5.03 11.58
N ARG A 25 10.43 -5.28 12.65
CA ARG A 25 10.73 -6.38 13.59
C ARG A 25 10.66 -7.75 12.90
N ARG A 26 9.68 -7.97 12.03
CA ARG A 26 9.55 -9.25 11.28
C ARG A 26 10.70 -9.46 10.30
N LYS A 27 11.08 -8.42 9.54
CA LYS A 27 12.18 -8.49 8.58
C LYS A 27 13.54 -8.57 9.26
N TYR A 28 13.70 -7.92 10.41
CA TYR A 28 14.95 -7.92 11.18
C TYR A 28 14.69 -8.31 12.65
N PRO A 29 14.49 -9.61 12.95
CA PRO A 29 14.13 -10.10 14.29
C PRO A 29 15.10 -9.66 15.40
N ASP A 30 16.40 -9.62 15.09
CA ASP A 30 17.46 -9.27 16.04
C ASP A 30 17.86 -7.78 16.03
N ALA A 31 17.20 -6.95 15.22
CA ALA A 31 17.53 -5.52 15.17
C ALA A 31 17.18 -4.81 16.48
N HIS A 32 18.03 -3.87 16.90
CA HIS A 32 17.67 -2.92 17.94
C HIS A 32 16.87 -1.77 17.33
N ILE A 33 15.57 -1.75 17.57
CA ILE A 33 14.65 -0.74 17.07
C ILE A 33 14.40 0.29 18.17
N ALA A 34 14.90 1.51 17.97
CA ALA A 34 14.55 2.65 18.80
C ALA A 34 13.44 3.47 18.13
N CYS A 35 12.49 3.98 18.92
CA CYS A 35 11.42 4.85 18.43
C CYS A 35 11.51 6.21 19.11
N MET A 36 11.70 7.27 18.33
CA MET A 36 11.68 8.65 18.79
C MET A 36 10.30 9.27 18.64
N VAL A 37 9.73 9.72 19.76
CA VAL A 37 8.38 10.29 19.83
C VAL A 37 8.34 11.53 20.71
N ARG A 38 7.29 12.35 20.59
CA ARG A 38 6.97 13.38 21.58
C ARG A 38 6.36 12.77 22.84
N ASN A 39 6.30 13.55 23.92
CA ASN A 39 5.73 13.08 25.19
C ASN A 39 4.30 12.53 25.04
N MET A 40 3.47 13.11 24.15
CA MET A 40 2.12 12.62 23.87
C MET A 40 2.07 11.22 23.22
N GLY A 41 3.12 10.82 22.49
CA GLY A 41 3.25 9.50 21.88
C GLY A 41 3.94 8.45 22.75
N LYS A 42 4.51 8.88 23.89
CA LYS A 42 5.33 8.02 24.77
C LYS A 42 4.57 6.80 25.27
N ALA A 43 3.33 6.98 25.73
CA ALA A 43 2.54 5.90 26.30
C ALA A 43 2.21 4.80 25.27
N VAL A 44 2.00 5.17 24.01
CA VAL A 44 1.82 4.22 22.91
C VAL A 44 3.13 3.48 22.63
N ALA A 45 4.24 4.22 22.47
CA ALA A 45 5.52 3.62 22.13
C ALA A 45 6.03 2.64 23.21
N LEU A 46 5.77 2.91 24.50
CA LEU A 46 6.15 2.02 25.59
C LEU A 46 5.34 0.71 25.64
N ARG A 47 4.15 0.68 25.02
CA ARG A 47 3.25 -0.48 24.97
C ARG A 47 3.31 -1.19 23.61
N ASN A 48 4.42 -1.03 22.88
CA ASN A 48 4.67 -1.75 21.64
C ASN A 48 5.87 -2.71 21.83
N PRO A 49 5.67 -4.04 21.77
CA PRO A 49 6.70 -5.05 22.02
C PRO A 49 7.81 -5.07 20.95
N ASP A 50 7.56 -4.48 19.79
CA ASP A 50 8.51 -4.44 18.69
C ASP A 50 9.61 -3.37 18.89
N ILE A 51 9.43 -2.46 19.86
CA ILE A 51 10.36 -1.37 20.19
C ILE A 51 11.28 -1.77 21.35
N ASN A 52 12.59 -1.63 21.17
CA ASN A 52 13.59 -1.88 22.22
C ASN A 52 13.87 -0.64 23.09
N GLU A 53 13.82 0.55 22.51
CA GLU A 53 14.13 1.80 23.20
C GLU A 53 13.17 2.93 22.77
N VAL A 54 12.60 3.64 23.73
CA VAL A 54 11.77 4.83 23.46
C VAL A 54 12.59 6.10 23.76
N LEU A 55 12.77 6.95 22.76
CA LEU A 55 13.42 8.25 22.86
C LEU A 55 12.36 9.35 22.91
N VAL A 56 12.30 10.11 24.01
CA VAL A 56 11.35 11.24 24.11
C VAL A 56 12.01 12.51 23.62
N HIS A 57 11.45 13.12 22.58
CA HIS A 57 11.85 14.41 22.03
C HIS A 57 10.91 15.53 22.52
N GLU A 58 11.41 16.43 23.35
CA GLU A 58 10.66 17.57 23.91
C GLU A 58 10.71 18.80 22.99
N GLU A 59 10.17 18.65 21.77
CA GLU A 59 10.22 19.69 20.74
C GLU A 59 9.59 21.01 21.18
N ASP A 60 8.42 20.98 21.83
CA ASP A 60 7.67 22.21 22.18
C ASP A 60 8.44 23.08 23.18
N ALA A 61 8.99 22.46 24.22
CA ALA A 61 9.76 23.16 25.25
C ALA A 61 11.04 23.75 24.65
N MET A 62 11.72 22.97 23.81
CA MET A 62 12.92 23.40 23.09
C MET A 62 12.63 24.57 22.14
N TYR A 63 11.51 24.52 21.41
CA TYR A 63 11.09 25.58 20.50
C TYR A 63 10.75 26.87 21.23
N LEU A 64 9.99 26.80 22.34
CA LEU A 64 9.66 27.95 23.17
C LEU A 64 10.90 28.63 23.75
N ASP A 65 11.87 27.82 24.23
CA ASP A 65 13.13 28.32 24.77
C ASP A 65 14.01 28.95 23.70
N MET A 66 14.05 28.36 22.50
CA MET A 66 14.84 28.87 21.36
C MET A 66 14.32 30.22 20.84
N ARG A 67 13.01 30.46 20.97
CA ARG A 67 12.38 31.74 20.60
C ARG A 67 12.36 32.78 21.73
N SER A 68 12.93 32.46 22.89
CA SER A 68 12.95 33.37 24.03
C SER A 68 14.09 34.39 23.90
N ASP A 69 13.80 35.65 24.23
CA ASP A 69 14.83 36.69 24.39
C ASP A 69 15.69 36.48 25.66
N ASP A 70 15.33 35.53 26.51
CA ASP A 70 16.10 35.12 27.68
C ASP A 70 17.28 34.25 27.24
N SER A 71 18.50 34.80 27.35
CA SER A 71 19.74 34.12 26.96
C SER A 71 19.97 32.80 27.70
N VAL A 72 19.48 32.65 28.93
CA VAL A 72 19.59 31.40 29.70
C VAL A 72 18.71 30.32 29.10
N ARG A 73 17.48 30.66 28.70
CA ARG A 73 16.56 29.74 28.03
C ARG A 73 17.08 29.35 26.65
N PHE A 74 17.55 30.32 25.87
CA PHE A 74 18.17 30.04 24.58
C PHE A 74 19.37 29.09 24.71
N LEU A 75 20.30 29.35 25.65
CA LEU A 75 21.43 28.46 25.91
C LEU A 75 20.98 27.07 26.38
N ARG A 76 19.89 26.97 27.14
CA ARG A 76 19.31 25.68 27.52
C ARG A 76 18.80 24.92 26.30
N ALA A 77 18.02 25.55 25.42
CA ALA A 77 17.57 24.92 24.17
C ALA A 77 18.73 24.43 23.31
N TYR A 78 19.78 25.25 23.16
CA TYR A 78 20.98 24.88 22.41
C TYR A 78 21.66 23.64 23.01
N ARG A 79 21.89 23.62 24.34
CA ARG A 79 22.49 22.47 25.03
C ARG A 79 21.62 21.21 24.95
N THR A 80 20.29 21.36 25.01
CA THR A 80 19.36 20.25 24.83
C THR A 80 19.46 19.67 23.42
N ALA A 81 19.50 20.51 22.39
CA ALA A 81 19.68 20.07 21.00
C ALA A 81 21.05 19.39 20.80
N GLU A 82 22.13 19.98 21.31
CA GLU A 82 23.48 19.41 21.26
C GLU A 82 23.54 18.03 21.94
N ALA A 83 22.94 17.89 23.13
CA ALA A 83 22.88 16.63 23.84
C ALA A 83 22.05 15.57 23.10
N GLN A 84 20.95 15.95 22.44
CA GLN A 84 20.16 15.04 21.61
C GLN A 84 20.93 14.57 20.37
N ILE A 85 21.62 15.49 19.68
CA ILE A 85 22.48 15.17 18.54
C ILE A 85 23.59 14.22 18.96
N ALA A 86 24.28 14.51 20.07
CA ALA A 86 25.33 13.66 20.61
C ALA A 86 24.80 12.26 20.95
N ARG A 87 23.64 12.17 21.64
CA ARG A 87 23.00 10.88 21.97
C ARG A 87 22.69 10.06 20.72
N LEU A 88 22.12 10.67 19.68
CA LEU A 88 21.80 9.98 18.43
C LEU A 88 23.06 9.52 17.68
N ARG A 89 24.10 10.35 17.68
CA ARG A 89 25.40 10.02 17.07
C ARG A 89 26.09 8.87 17.80
N ASP A 90 26.13 8.92 19.13
CA ASP A 90 26.75 7.89 19.97
C ASP A 90 26.01 6.57 19.90
N ALA A 91 24.69 6.62 19.65
CA ALA A 91 23.86 5.44 19.44
C ALA A 91 24.14 4.72 18.12
N ARG A 92 24.86 5.31 17.15
CA ARG A 92 25.31 4.67 15.89
C ARG A 92 24.21 3.86 15.18
N TYR A 93 23.10 4.50 14.87
CA TYR A 93 22.04 3.87 14.06
C TYR A 93 22.51 3.65 12.62
N ASP A 94 22.20 2.48 12.06
CA ASP A 94 22.54 2.12 10.68
C ASP A 94 21.55 2.75 9.68
N VAL A 95 20.29 2.92 10.09
CA VAL A 95 19.23 3.51 9.27
C VAL A 95 18.19 4.20 10.14
N ALA A 96 17.64 5.32 9.65
CA ALA A 96 16.47 5.96 10.21
C ALA A 96 15.28 5.92 9.23
N TYR A 97 14.09 5.63 9.75
CA TYR A 97 12.80 5.81 9.08
C TYR A 97 12.17 7.09 9.64
N ASN A 98 12.25 8.18 8.86
CA ASN A 98 11.70 9.48 9.25
C ASN A 98 10.24 9.63 8.79
N CYS A 99 9.32 9.29 9.69
CA CYS A 99 7.88 9.49 9.53
C CYS A 99 7.43 10.88 10.00
N THR A 100 8.37 11.70 10.50
CA THR A 100 8.13 13.08 10.92
C THR A 100 8.59 14.01 9.81
N HIS A 101 7.65 14.43 8.99
CA HIS A 101 7.87 15.10 7.72
C HIS A 101 8.37 16.56 7.81
N SER A 102 9.11 16.96 8.86
CA SER A 102 9.56 18.34 9.11
C SER A 102 11.02 18.60 8.73
N ILE A 103 11.37 19.86 8.47
CA ILE A 103 12.78 20.25 8.25
C ILE A 103 13.60 20.03 9.53
N ALA A 104 13.00 20.27 10.70
CA ALA A 104 13.66 20.11 11.99
C ALA A 104 14.09 18.66 12.26
N SER A 105 13.23 17.68 11.92
CA SER A 105 13.60 16.25 12.04
C SER A 105 14.72 15.89 11.08
N SER A 106 14.64 16.34 9.81
CA SER A 106 15.70 16.12 8.81
C SER A 106 17.04 16.72 9.24
N MET A 107 17.03 17.93 9.83
CA MET A 107 18.22 18.58 10.39
C MET A 107 18.82 17.77 11.54
N LEU A 108 17.99 17.30 12.48
CA LEU A 108 18.44 16.50 13.61
C LEU A 108 19.14 15.22 13.14
N LEU A 109 18.54 14.50 12.19
CA LEU A 109 19.11 13.27 11.63
C LEU A 109 20.42 13.53 10.87
N LYS A 110 20.50 14.61 10.08
CA LYS A 110 21.72 15.00 9.36
C LYS A 110 22.85 15.37 10.33
N LEU A 111 22.55 16.18 11.35
CA LEU A 111 23.53 16.61 12.37
C LEU A 111 23.99 15.44 13.25
N ALA A 112 23.13 14.46 13.50
CA ALA A 112 23.48 13.22 14.19
C ALA A 112 24.40 12.32 13.35
N GLY A 113 24.51 12.54 12.04
CA GLY A 113 25.36 11.77 11.14
C GLY A 113 24.79 10.38 10.83
N ILE A 114 23.46 10.25 10.76
CA ILE A 114 22.80 8.99 10.41
C ILE A 114 23.08 8.68 8.92
N PRO A 115 23.68 7.52 8.59
CA PRO A 115 24.20 7.27 7.25
C PRO A 115 23.10 7.04 6.22
N LYS A 116 21.97 6.44 6.60
CA LYS A 116 20.82 6.20 5.72
C LYS A 116 19.53 6.70 6.36
N VAL A 117 18.77 7.51 5.63
CA VAL A 117 17.43 7.95 6.03
C VAL A 117 16.44 7.57 4.93
N VAL A 118 15.38 6.86 5.31
CA VAL A 118 14.17 6.63 4.51
C VAL A 118 13.13 7.65 4.98
N GLY A 119 12.52 8.41 4.07
CA GLY A 119 11.66 9.54 4.45
C GLY A 119 12.25 10.89 4.08
N ALA A 120 11.78 11.92 4.79
CA ALA A 120 12.34 13.26 4.69
C ALA A 120 13.76 13.31 5.25
N HIS A 121 14.68 13.91 4.51
CA HIS A 121 16.07 14.08 4.95
C HIS A 121 16.69 15.34 4.36
N LEU A 122 17.93 15.63 4.77
CA LEU A 122 18.75 16.66 4.12
C LEU A 122 19.86 16.01 3.30
N SER A 123 20.03 16.45 2.06
CA SER A 123 21.14 16.09 1.19
C SER A 123 22.48 16.64 1.72
N ASP A 124 23.59 16.34 1.05
CA ASP A 124 24.92 16.83 1.45
C ASP A 124 25.09 18.34 1.30
N ASP A 125 24.34 18.96 0.39
CA ASP A 125 24.23 20.40 0.20
C ASP A 125 23.06 21.03 0.98
N TRP A 126 22.55 20.32 1.98
CA TRP A 126 21.52 20.80 2.93
C TRP A 126 20.17 21.13 2.31
N GLN A 127 19.86 20.57 1.13
CA GLN A 127 18.53 20.66 0.55
C GLN A 127 17.59 19.65 1.19
N TYR A 128 16.32 20.01 1.31
CA TYR A 128 15.29 19.12 1.82
C TYR A 128 14.85 18.16 0.72
N VAL A 129 15.03 16.86 0.95
CA VAL A 129 14.79 15.81 -0.06
C VAL A 129 13.91 14.70 0.52
N LEU A 130 13.05 14.15 -0.32
CA LEU A 130 12.20 13.00 0.00
C LEU A 130 12.77 11.73 -0.65
N ARG A 131 13.06 10.70 0.15
CA ARG A 131 13.61 9.43 -0.34
C ARG A 131 12.63 8.28 -0.16
N GLY A 132 12.01 7.83 -1.26
CA GLY A 132 11.19 6.62 -1.34
C GLY A 132 9.92 6.82 -2.16
N ARG A 133 9.51 5.81 -2.96
CA ARG A 133 8.37 5.92 -3.89
C ARG A 133 7.05 6.17 -3.15
N TRP A 134 6.80 5.41 -2.08
CA TRP A 134 5.63 5.57 -1.21
C TRP A 134 5.62 6.89 -0.43
N ILE A 135 6.79 7.47 -0.19
CA ILE A 135 6.92 8.78 0.45
C ILE A 135 6.58 9.89 -0.53
N ASN A 136 7.05 9.81 -1.78
CA ASN A 136 6.64 10.75 -2.83
C ASN A 136 5.13 10.70 -3.06
N TYR A 137 4.54 9.51 -3.07
CA TYR A 137 3.10 9.33 -3.11
C TYR A 137 2.41 10.03 -1.93
N PHE A 138 2.84 9.77 -0.68
CA PHE A 138 2.28 10.41 0.51
C PHE A 138 2.32 11.94 0.46
N TYR A 139 3.47 12.52 0.11
CA TYR A 139 3.63 13.99 0.08
C TYR A 139 2.84 14.67 -1.01
N THR A 140 2.55 13.97 -2.10
CA THR A 140 1.78 14.55 -3.19
C THR A 140 0.30 14.32 -3.00
N SER A 141 -0.12 13.19 -2.39
CA SER A 141 -1.52 12.85 -2.17
C SER A 141 -2.27 13.87 -1.32
N VAL A 142 -1.58 14.55 -0.39
CA VAL A 142 -2.18 15.62 0.43
C VAL A 142 -2.75 16.80 -0.37
N PHE A 143 -2.32 16.97 -1.63
CA PHE A 143 -2.78 18.02 -2.55
C PHE A 143 -3.92 17.57 -3.48
N HIS A 144 -4.30 16.30 -3.44
CA HIS A 144 -5.33 15.69 -4.28
C HIS A 144 -6.03 14.54 -3.55
N ARG A 145 -6.36 14.78 -2.28
CA ARG A 145 -6.89 13.78 -1.34
C ARG A 145 -8.16 13.13 -1.85
N GLU A 146 -8.93 13.81 -2.69
CA GLU A 146 -10.15 13.29 -3.30
C GLU A 146 -9.93 12.05 -4.19
N TYR A 147 -8.68 11.83 -4.65
CA TYR A 147 -8.28 10.65 -5.43
C TYR A 147 -7.48 9.64 -4.61
N ASN A 148 -7.14 9.96 -3.36
CA ASN A 148 -6.45 9.04 -2.47
C ASN A 148 -7.46 8.09 -1.81
N ASP A 149 -7.22 6.79 -1.94
CA ASP A 149 -8.04 5.74 -1.32
C ASP A 149 -7.18 4.75 -0.52
N LEU A 150 -6.01 5.19 -0.07
CA LEU A 150 -5.09 4.39 0.75
C LEU A 150 -4.97 4.99 2.15
N ASN A 151 -5.05 4.12 3.16
CA ASN A 151 -4.87 4.53 4.55
C ASN A 151 -3.38 4.81 4.83
N LEU A 152 -3.09 5.73 5.74
CA LEU A 152 -1.71 6.04 6.13
C LEU A 152 -0.95 4.83 6.66
N CYS A 153 -1.62 3.87 7.29
CA CYS A 153 -1.01 2.62 7.73
C CYS A 153 -0.54 1.76 6.55
N ASP A 154 -1.31 1.72 5.45
CA ASP A 154 -0.95 1.00 4.22
C ASP A 154 0.24 1.66 3.51
N ILE A 155 0.29 3.00 3.55
CA ILE A 155 1.38 3.78 2.95
C ILE A 155 2.67 3.65 3.77
N SER A 156 2.59 3.85 5.09
CA SER A 156 3.77 3.90 5.98
C SER A 156 4.47 2.56 6.12
N GLN A 157 3.74 1.44 6.18
CA GLN A 157 4.36 0.11 6.25
C GLN A 157 5.20 -0.20 4.99
N ARG A 158 4.86 0.40 3.84
CA ARG A 158 5.58 0.28 2.58
C ARG A 158 6.75 1.25 2.43
N PHE A 159 7.10 1.98 3.50
CA PHE A 159 8.42 2.62 3.57
C PHE A 159 9.53 1.57 3.70
N LEU A 160 9.18 0.38 4.17
CA LEU A 160 10.01 -0.80 4.04
C LEU A 160 9.58 -1.57 2.78
N ASP A 161 10.48 -1.64 1.80
CA ASP A 161 10.24 -2.43 0.59
C ASP A 161 10.10 -3.92 0.94
N ASP A 162 9.24 -4.62 0.21
CA ASP A 162 8.91 -6.05 0.38
C ASP A 162 8.48 -6.41 1.81
N ALA A 163 7.82 -5.47 2.49
CA ALA A 163 7.23 -5.72 3.79
C ALA A 163 5.98 -6.60 3.68
N GLU A 164 5.93 -7.65 4.49
CA GLU A 164 4.71 -8.42 4.71
C GLU A 164 3.57 -7.51 5.18
N PRO A 165 2.38 -7.57 4.56
CA PRO A 165 1.24 -6.74 4.95
C PRO A 165 0.88 -6.89 6.43
N GLN A 166 0.74 -5.75 7.12
CA GLN A 166 0.30 -5.67 8.51
C GLN A 166 -1.12 -5.12 8.55
N ARG A 167 -2.04 -5.87 9.16
CA ARG A 167 -3.49 -5.56 9.21
C ARG A 167 -3.99 -5.07 10.56
N HIS A 168 -3.11 -4.92 11.54
CA HIS A 168 -3.44 -4.53 12.90
C HIS A 168 -2.49 -3.46 13.41
N LEU A 169 -3.03 -2.52 14.17
CA LEU A 169 -2.24 -1.60 14.98
C LEU A 169 -1.74 -2.33 16.24
N VAL A 170 -0.65 -1.85 16.83
CA VAL A 170 -0.03 -2.49 17.99
C VAL A 170 -0.13 -1.57 19.21
N LEU A 171 -0.89 -2.00 20.21
CA LEU A 171 -0.98 -1.37 21.53
C LEU A 171 -1.32 -2.42 22.59
N GLU A 172 -0.36 -2.80 23.41
CA GLU A 172 -0.57 -3.80 24.45
C GLU A 172 -1.17 -3.18 25.73
N THR A 173 -2.08 -3.93 26.35
CA THR A 173 -2.56 -3.68 27.72
C THR A 173 -1.98 -4.73 28.65
N HIS A 174 -1.72 -4.34 29.90
CA HIS A 174 -1.20 -5.24 30.93
C HIS A 174 -2.29 -5.55 31.96
N GLU A 175 -2.07 -6.57 32.79
CA GLU A 175 -3.01 -6.98 33.84
C GLU A 175 -3.39 -5.83 34.80
N GLU A 176 -2.45 -4.91 35.08
CA GLU A 176 -2.69 -3.71 35.89
C GLU A 176 -3.69 -2.74 35.25
N ASP A 177 -3.70 -2.65 33.92
CA ASP A 177 -4.60 -1.76 33.17
C ASP A 177 -6.03 -2.33 33.19
N GLU A 178 -6.16 -3.65 33.00
CA GLU A 178 -7.44 -4.36 33.07
C GLU A 178 -8.03 -4.32 34.49
N ALA A 179 -7.21 -4.57 35.51
CA ALA A 179 -7.64 -4.51 36.91
C ALA A 179 -8.08 -3.10 37.33
N PHE A 180 -7.41 -2.06 36.83
CA PHE A 180 -7.84 -0.68 37.03
C PHE A 180 -9.21 -0.40 36.42
N VAL A 181 -9.45 -0.90 35.20
CA VAL A 181 -10.74 -0.74 34.50
C VAL A 181 -11.85 -1.49 35.22
N ASP A 182 -11.60 -2.70 35.73
CA ASP A 182 -12.58 -3.44 36.53
C ASP A 182 -12.99 -2.67 37.79
N ASP A 183 -12.03 -2.08 38.52
CA ASP A 183 -12.31 -1.22 39.67
C ASP A 183 -13.09 0.04 39.25
N LEU A 184 -12.66 0.71 38.18
CA LEU A 184 -13.31 1.92 37.67
C LEU A 184 -14.77 1.65 37.33
N LEU A 185 -15.06 0.59 36.57
CA LEU A 185 -16.42 0.21 36.20
C LEU A 185 -17.25 -0.18 37.44
N CYS A 186 -16.67 -0.93 38.38
CA CYS A 186 -17.34 -1.30 39.62
C CYS A 186 -17.71 -0.08 40.47
N ARG A 187 -16.83 0.92 40.59
CA ARG A 187 -17.10 2.18 41.32
C ARG A 187 -18.27 2.96 40.73
N HIS A 188 -18.50 2.83 39.43
CA HIS A 188 -19.63 3.43 38.72
C HIS A 188 -20.85 2.51 38.62
N GLY A 189 -20.83 1.34 39.27
CA GLY A 189 -21.96 0.41 39.30
C GLY A 189 -22.22 -0.28 37.95
N ILE A 190 -21.21 -0.39 37.09
CA ILE A 190 -21.31 -0.99 35.77
C ILE A 190 -20.90 -2.46 35.86
N ALA A 191 -21.81 -3.35 35.48
CA ALA A 191 -21.57 -4.78 35.53
C ALA A 191 -20.74 -5.25 34.32
N PRO A 192 -19.95 -6.35 34.42
CA PRO A 192 -19.21 -6.90 33.28
C PRO A 192 -20.07 -7.29 32.06
N SER A 193 -21.36 -7.56 32.27
CA SER A 193 -22.33 -7.92 31.23
C SER A 193 -23.04 -6.71 30.60
N ASP A 194 -22.83 -5.50 31.12
CA ASP A 194 -23.51 -4.30 30.64
C ASP A 194 -23.07 -3.96 29.21
N PHE A 195 -24.00 -3.42 28.42
CA PHE A 195 -23.72 -2.96 27.07
C PHE A 195 -22.99 -1.60 27.13
N ILE A 196 -21.66 -1.61 27.15
CA ILE A 196 -20.85 -0.39 27.28
C ILE A 196 -20.67 0.30 25.93
N VAL A 197 -20.99 1.60 25.86
CA VAL A 197 -20.68 2.48 24.73
C VAL A 197 -19.80 3.61 25.21
N CYS A 198 -18.59 3.71 24.66
CA CYS A 198 -17.72 4.86 24.90
C CYS A 198 -18.01 5.96 23.87
N MET A 199 -17.94 7.22 24.30
CA MET A 199 -18.06 8.39 23.43
C MET A 199 -16.92 9.37 23.68
N GLN A 200 -16.19 9.73 22.62
CA GLN A 200 -15.16 10.78 22.65
C GLN A 200 -15.70 12.00 21.89
N LEU A 201 -16.18 13.00 22.64
CA LEU A 201 -16.82 14.22 22.10
C LEU A 201 -15.80 15.23 21.57
N GLY A 202 -14.60 15.24 22.16
CA GLY A 202 -13.54 16.18 21.81
C GLY A 202 -12.90 15.90 20.44
N ALA A 203 -12.13 16.87 19.98
CA ALA A 203 -11.21 16.79 18.84
C ALA A 203 -10.23 17.97 18.92
N SER A 204 -9.11 17.91 18.19
CA SER A 204 -8.09 18.97 18.21
C SER A 204 -8.61 20.35 17.80
N GLU A 205 -9.66 20.38 16.99
CA GLU A 205 -10.29 21.59 16.48
C GLU A 205 -11.80 21.50 16.63
N GLU A 206 -12.45 22.61 16.98
CA GLU A 206 -13.89 22.65 17.22
C GLU A 206 -14.70 22.29 15.96
N SER A 207 -14.23 22.70 14.78
CA SER A 207 -14.85 22.37 13.49
C SER A 207 -14.87 20.87 13.17
N LYS A 208 -14.06 20.06 13.87
CA LYS A 208 -14.02 18.60 13.76
C LYS A 208 -14.89 17.89 14.80
N ARG A 209 -15.66 18.62 15.62
CA ARG A 209 -16.47 18.03 16.70
C ARG A 209 -17.93 17.97 16.32
N TRP A 210 -18.49 16.77 16.19
CA TRP A 210 -19.94 16.62 16.12
C TRP A 210 -20.56 17.19 17.39
N ALA A 211 -21.65 17.94 17.26
CA ALA A 211 -22.13 18.77 18.36
C ALA A 211 -22.58 17.92 19.56
N GLU A 212 -22.39 18.46 20.76
CA GLU A 212 -22.62 17.79 22.04
C GLU A 212 -24.10 17.39 22.20
N VAL A 213 -25.01 18.24 21.72
CA VAL A 213 -26.45 17.96 21.63
C VAL A 213 -26.77 16.74 20.74
N ARG A 214 -25.95 16.49 19.72
CA ARG A 214 -26.12 15.36 18.79
C ARG A 214 -25.60 14.06 19.41
N PHE A 215 -24.43 14.10 20.05
CA PHE A 215 -23.96 13.00 20.90
C PHE A 215 -24.99 12.64 21.98
N ALA A 216 -25.55 13.64 22.68
CA ALA A 216 -26.60 13.44 23.68
C ALA A 216 -27.87 12.81 23.09
N GLY A 217 -28.27 13.21 21.88
CA GLY A 217 -29.35 12.58 21.14
C GLY A 217 -29.09 11.09 20.89
N LEU A 218 -27.90 10.74 20.41
CA LEU A 218 -27.54 9.35 20.12
C LEU A 218 -27.44 8.52 21.40
N ALA A 219 -26.88 9.09 22.47
CA ALA A 219 -26.80 8.44 23.79
C ALA A 219 -28.19 8.06 24.32
N ARG A 220 -29.20 8.93 24.16
CA ARG A 220 -30.60 8.62 24.50
C ARG A 220 -31.14 7.44 23.71
N LEU A 221 -30.89 7.40 22.40
CA LEU A 221 -31.34 6.30 21.54
C LEU A 221 -30.70 4.97 21.94
N LEU A 222 -29.39 4.97 22.20
CA LEU A 222 -28.64 3.78 22.62
C LEU A 222 -29.05 3.29 24.01
N ALA A 223 -29.19 4.20 24.98
CA ALA A 223 -29.67 3.87 26.31
C ALA A 223 -31.10 3.31 26.26
N GLY A 224 -31.99 3.94 25.48
CA GLY A 224 -33.38 3.50 25.37
C GLY A 224 -33.56 2.15 24.67
N LYS A 225 -32.75 1.85 23.65
CA LYS A 225 -32.87 0.61 22.86
C LYS A 225 -32.10 -0.57 23.45
N TYR A 226 -30.89 -0.33 23.94
CA TYR A 226 -29.94 -1.38 24.35
C TYR A 226 -29.65 -1.41 25.86
N ASP A 227 -30.29 -0.54 26.65
CA ASP A 227 -29.93 -0.30 28.06
C ASP A 227 -28.42 0.00 28.21
N ALA A 228 -27.88 0.75 27.23
CA ALA A 228 -26.46 0.98 27.10
C ALA A 228 -25.92 1.86 28.24
N ARG A 229 -24.78 1.47 28.81
CA ARG A 229 -23.98 2.30 29.73
C ARG A 229 -23.11 3.24 28.90
N ILE A 230 -23.45 4.53 28.92
CA ILE A 230 -22.74 5.55 28.15
C ILE A 230 -21.58 6.10 28.98
N LEU A 231 -20.35 6.01 28.44
CA LEU A 231 -19.13 6.50 29.07
C LEU A 231 -18.52 7.62 28.23
N LEU A 232 -18.40 8.83 28.79
CA LEU A 232 -17.72 9.94 28.12
C LEU A 232 -16.23 9.89 28.46
N VAL A 233 -15.40 9.63 27.45
CA VAL A 233 -13.94 9.56 27.58
C VAL A 233 -13.29 10.81 26.99
N GLY A 234 -12.09 11.12 27.47
CA GLY A 234 -11.30 12.27 27.02
C GLY A 234 -10.32 12.74 28.07
N VAL A 235 -9.64 13.85 27.78
CA VAL A 235 -8.72 14.47 28.75
C VAL A 235 -9.48 15.39 29.71
N ARG A 236 -8.88 15.74 30.85
CA ARG A 236 -9.53 16.57 31.88
C ARG A 236 -9.99 17.92 31.33
N GLU A 237 -9.22 18.51 30.42
CA GLU A 237 -9.49 19.80 29.79
C GLU A 237 -10.77 19.77 28.93
N GLU A 238 -11.22 18.59 28.51
CA GLU A 238 -12.43 18.38 27.70
C GLU A 238 -13.70 18.21 28.56
N ALA A 239 -13.61 18.24 29.90
CA ALA A 239 -14.76 18.03 30.79
C ALA A 239 -15.93 19.01 30.55
N HIS A 240 -15.65 20.21 30.02
CA HIS A 240 -16.67 21.19 29.64
C HIS A 240 -17.61 20.67 28.52
N LEU A 241 -17.13 19.77 27.65
CA LEU A 241 -17.95 19.12 26.62
C LEU A 241 -18.97 18.17 27.24
N GLY A 242 -18.57 17.45 28.30
CA GLY A 242 -19.48 16.64 29.12
C GLY A 242 -20.58 17.48 29.77
N GLN A 243 -20.23 18.67 30.28
CA GLN A 243 -21.23 19.58 30.86
C GLN A 243 -22.26 20.04 29.81
N ALA A 244 -21.82 20.36 28.59
CA ALA A 244 -22.70 20.73 27.49
C ALA A 244 -23.60 19.56 27.05
N PHE A 245 -23.07 18.33 27.01
CA PHE A 245 -23.84 17.11 26.78
C PHE A 245 -24.94 16.93 27.84
N GLU A 246 -24.61 17.15 29.12
CA GLU A 246 -25.51 16.94 30.26
C GLU A 246 -26.78 17.82 30.20
N LEU A 247 -26.69 19.00 29.59
CA LEU A 247 -27.84 19.90 29.36
C LEU A 247 -28.93 19.26 28.48
N HIS A 248 -28.55 18.27 27.66
CA HIS A 248 -29.43 17.62 26.69
C HIS A 248 -29.76 16.17 27.06
N ALA A 249 -28.93 15.52 27.88
CA ALA A 249 -29.09 14.12 28.29
C ALA A 249 -28.71 13.91 29.78
N PRO A 250 -29.43 14.57 30.73
CA PRO A 250 -29.06 14.55 32.14
C PRO A 250 -29.16 13.13 32.73
N GLY A 251 -28.11 12.70 33.44
CA GLY A 251 -28.00 11.42 34.13
C GLY A 251 -27.79 10.21 33.22
N ILE A 252 -27.61 10.41 31.92
CA ILE A 252 -27.49 9.29 30.96
C ILE A 252 -26.07 8.75 30.85
N ALA A 253 -25.06 9.60 31.03
CA ALA A 253 -23.67 9.22 30.83
C ALA A 253 -22.82 9.35 32.10
N THR A 254 -21.83 8.48 32.24
CA THR A 254 -20.77 8.59 33.24
C THR A 254 -19.59 9.34 32.62
N HIS A 255 -19.09 10.36 33.31
CA HIS A 255 -18.01 11.22 32.81
C HIS A 255 -16.67 10.70 33.32
N LEU A 256 -15.77 10.31 32.41
CA LEU A 256 -14.45 9.73 32.71
C LEU A 256 -13.29 10.61 32.19
N TYR A 257 -13.52 11.91 32.03
CA TYR A 257 -12.52 12.86 31.54
C TYR A 257 -11.30 12.94 32.46
N GLY A 258 -10.14 12.48 31.96
CA GLY A 258 -8.89 12.45 32.72
C GLY A 258 -8.81 11.37 33.80
N GLU A 259 -9.74 10.39 33.79
CA GLU A 259 -9.76 9.27 34.74
C GLU A 259 -8.93 8.07 34.27
N THR A 260 -8.46 8.07 33.02
CA THR A 260 -7.67 6.98 32.43
C THR A 260 -6.37 7.49 31.83
N SER A 261 -5.31 6.70 31.95
CA SER A 261 -4.13 6.79 31.09
C SER A 261 -4.39 6.11 29.74
N VAL A 262 -3.51 6.27 28.75
CA VAL A 262 -3.67 5.66 27.42
C VAL A 262 -3.81 4.12 27.47
N PRO A 263 -2.98 3.36 28.22
CA PRO A 263 -3.16 1.91 28.33
C PRO A 263 -4.45 1.51 29.06
N GLN A 264 -4.86 2.26 30.08
CA GLN A 264 -6.13 2.03 30.78
C GLN A 264 -7.35 2.35 29.89
N LEU A 265 -7.26 3.38 29.03
CA LEU A 265 -8.28 3.67 28.03
C LEU A 265 -8.37 2.54 27.00
N ALA A 266 -7.23 1.98 26.58
CA ALA A 266 -7.20 0.81 25.71
C ALA A 266 -7.88 -0.40 26.36
N ALA A 267 -7.62 -0.68 27.64
CA ALA A 267 -8.30 -1.71 28.41
C ALA A 267 -9.81 -1.45 28.55
N LEU A 268 -10.23 -0.20 28.76
CA LEU A 268 -11.65 0.17 28.78
C LEU A 268 -12.32 -0.08 27.43
N LEU A 269 -11.65 0.28 26.33
CA LEU A 269 -12.17 0.10 24.98
C LEU A 269 -12.26 -1.39 24.60
N LYS A 270 -11.40 -2.27 25.12
CA LYS A 270 -11.56 -3.73 24.98
C LYS A 270 -12.88 -4.24 25.56
N ARG A 271 -13.39 -3.59 26.60
CA ARG A 271 -14.67 -3.94 27.26
C ARG A 271 -15.87 -3.25 26.61
N ALA A 272 -15.64 -2.19 25.84
CA ALA A 272 -16.69 -1.45 25.16
C ALA A 272 -17.19 -2.21 23.92
N ARG A 273 -18.50 -2.21 23.70
CA ARG A 273 -19.10 -2.81 22.50
C ARG A 273 -18.84 -1.97 21.26
N LEU A 274 -18.76 -0.64 21.44
CA LEU A 274 -18.40 0.32 20.41
C LEU A 274 -17.88 1.64 21.02
N LEU A 275 -17.09 2.36 20.22
CA LEU A 275 -16.71 3.76 20.41
C LEU A 275 -17.43 4.62 19.37
N VAL A 276 -18.14 5.66 19.81
CA VAL A 276 -18.60 6.76 18.93
C VAL A 276 -17.65 7.93 19.08
N THR A 277 -17.06 8.41 18.00
CA THR A 277 -16.03 9.45 18.09
C THR A 277 -15.95 10.31 16.84
N ASN A 278 -15.31 11.46 16.98
CA ASN A 278 -14.80 12.26 15.87
C ASN A 278 -13.41 11.74 15.42
N ASP A 279 -12.76 12.44 14.49
CA ASP A 279 -11.36 12.20 14.09
C ASP A 279 -10.38 12.55 15.23
N THR A 280 -10.00 11.53 16.03
CA THR A 280 -9.16 11.69 17.22
C THR A 280 -8.20 10.53 17.43
N GLY A 281 -7.17 10.73 18.27
CA GLY A 281 -6.27 9.65 18.69
C GLY A 281 -6.99 8.46 19.34
N THR A 282 -8.11 8.70 20.04
CA THR A 282 -8.90 7.66 20.73
C THR A 282 -9.48 6.64 19.75
N MET A 283 -9.82 7.06 18.53
CA MET A 283 -10.25 6.18 17.44
C MET A 283 -9.19 5.12 17.11
N HIS A 284 -7.91 5.52 17.04
CA HIS A 284 -6.82 4.62 16.75
C HIS A 284 -6.52 3.68 17.92
N ILE A 285 -6.71 4.13 19.16
CA ILE A 285 -6.62 3.26 20.34
C ILE A 285 -7.68 2.17 20.25
N ALA A 286 -8.94 2.53 19.94
CA ALA A 286 -10.03 1.58 19.78
C ALA A 286 -9.73 0.55 18.67
N ALA A 287 -9.24 1.00 17.51
CA ALA A 287 -8.83 0.12 16.42
C ALA A 287 -7.70 -0.84 16.81
N ALA A 288 -6.73 -0.38 17.63
CA ALA A 288 -5.61 -1.21 18.09
C ALA A 288 -6.02 -2.33 19.07
N VAL A 289 -7.19 -2.22 19.67
CA VAL A 289 -7.73 -3.23 20.60
C VAL A 289 -9.02 -3.89 20.09
N ASP A 290 -9.25 -3.80 18.77
CA ASP A 290 -10.40 -4.39 18.06
C ASP A 290 -11.78 -3.90 18.57
N CYS A 291 -11.83 -2.76 19.23
CA CYS A 291 -13.09 -2.10 19.59
C CYS A 291 -13.72 -1.48 18.35
N LYS A 292 -14.99 -1.79 18.08
CA LYS A 292 -15.70 -1.26 16.91
C LYS A 292 -15.87 0.24 17.02
N VAL A 293 -15.73 0.93 15.88
CA VAL A 293 -15.73 2.40 15.85
C VAL A 293 -16.81 2.89 14.90
N LEU A 294 -17.66 3.79 15.39
CA LEU A 294 -18.42 4.71 14.55
C LEU A 294 -17.71 6.06 14.55
N LEU A 295 -17.08 6.39 13.43
CA LEU A 295 -16.52 7.70 13.15
C LEU A 295 -17.61 8.62 12.59
N VAL A 296 -17.93 9.68 13.33
CA VAL A 296 -18.76 10.77 12.82
C VAL A 296 -17.84 11.81 12.18
N SER A 297 -17.69 11.72 10.87
CA SER A 297 -16.76 12.54 10.09
C SER A 297 -17.38 13.90 9.78
N VAL A 298 -16.92 14.92 10.49
CA VAL A 298 -17.33 16.33 10.32
C VAL A 298 -16.13 17.22 10.03
N GLY A 299 -16.38 18.40 9.44
CA GLY A 299 -15.33 19.34 9.10
C GLY A 299 -14.49 18.87 7.90
N PHE A 300 -13.17 18.99 8.00
CA PHE A 300 -12.23 18.69 6.90
C PHE A 300 -11.55 17.32 7.03
N VAL A 301 -12.15 16.42 7.79
CA VAL A 301 -11.64 15.06 8.01
C VAL A 301 -11.73 14.24 6.72
N HIS A 302 -10.65 13.55 6.37
CA HIS A 302 -10.61 12.60 5.27
C HIS A 302 -10.41 11.19 5.82
N PHE A 303 -11.50 10.55 6.23
CA PHE A 303 -11.46 9.26 6.94
C PHE A 303 -10.85 8.11 6.13
N ARG A 304 -10.75 8.23 4.79
CA ARG A 304 -10.07 7.22 3.97
C ARG A 304 -8.56 7.16 4.25
N GLU A 305 -7.97 8.31 4.58
CA GLU A 305 -6.56 8.45 4.91
C GLU A 305 -6.26 8.11 6.37
N THR A 306 -7.09 8.64 7.28
CA THR A 306 -6.80 8.64 8.73
C THR A 306 -7.84 7.93 9.57
N GLY A 307 -8.85 7.28 8.96
CA GLY A 307 -9.85 6.52 9.70
C GLY A 307 -9.28 5.29 10.43
N PRO A 308 -10.09 4.62 11.26
CA PRO A 308 -9.63 3.49 12.06
C PRO A 308 -9.11 2.36 11.18
N TYR A 309 -7.92 1.85 11.49
CA TYR A 309 -7.27 0.81 10.70
C TYR A 309 -7.63 -0.58 11.23
N GLY A 310 -8.58 -1.23 10.56
CA GLY A 310 -9.13 -2.52 10.96
C GLY A 310 -10.47 -2.79 10.26
N GLU A 311 -11.00 -3.99 10.38
CA GLU A 311 -12.25 -4.37 9.70
C GLU A 311 -13.52 -4.10 10.52
N GLY A 312 -14.59 -3.77 9.82
CA GLY A 312 -15.93 -3.61 10.40
C GLY A 312 -16.08 -2.34 11.24
N HIS A 313 -15.27 -1.31 11.00
CA HIS A 313 -15.57 0.04 11.48
C HIS A 313 -16.53 0.72 10.52
N CYS A 314 -17.21 1.78 10.98
CA CYS A 314 -18.09 2.59 10.17
C CYS A 314 -17.70 4.07 10.22
N ALA A 315 -17.91 4.76 9.11
CA ALA A 315 -17.80 6.21 9.02
C ALA A 315 -19.08 6.77 8.41
N ILE A 316 -19.64 7.78 9.07
CA ILE A 316 -20.77 8.56 8.57
C ILE A 316 -20.31 9.98 8.30
N GLU A 317 -20.63 10.51 7.13
CA GLU A 317 -20.34 11.89 6.76
C GLU A 317 -21.56 12.56 6.15
N TRP A 318 -21.62 13.89 6.26
CA TRP A 318 -22.57 14.66 5.48
C TRP A 318 -22.22 14.56 4.00
N ARG A 319 -23.22 14.29 3.17
CA ARG A 319 -23.04 14.22 1.72
C ARG A 319 -22.58 15.55 1.17
N ARG A 320 -21.47 15.54 0.45
CA ARG A 320 -20.90 16.72 -0.20
C ARG A 320 -20.70 16.48 -1.68
N ALA A 321 -20.94 17.52 -2.47
CA ALA A 321 -20.55 17.54 -3.87
C ALA A 321 -19.03 17.37 -4.03
N HIS A 322 -18.24 17.90 -3.09
CA HIS A 322 -16.78 17.83 -3.08
C HIS A 322 -16.27 17.22 -1.75
N ILE A 323 -15.42 16.18 -1.81
CA ILE A 323 -14.74 15.59 -0.65
C ILE A 323 -13.51 16.44 -0.36
N GLY A 324 -13.32 16.80 0.91
CA GLY A 324 -12.12 17.48 1.35
C GLY A 324 -12.05 18.92 0.82
N ARG A 325 -11.71 19.85 1.70
CA ARG A 325 -11.34 21.20 1.29
C ARG A 325 -9.95 21.16 0.64
N ALA A 326 -9.87 20.71 -0.63
CA ALA A 326 -8.67 20.88 -1.46
C ALA A 326 -8.31 22.37 -1.62
N ASP A 327 -9.21 23.27 -1.23
CA ASP A 327 -9.14 24.73 -1.31
C ASP A 327 -8.73 25.43 -0.01
N ASN A 328 -8.39 24.72 1.08
CA ASN A 328 -7.99 25.31 2.37
C ASN A 328 -9.01 26.28 3.01
N VAL A 329 -10.27 26.29 2.59
CA VAL A 329 -11.29 27.12 3.25
C VAL A 329 -11.61 26.49 4.62
N PRO A 330 -11.82 27.22 5.73
CA PRO A 330 -12.21 26.63 7.02
C PRO A 330 -13.67 26.16 7.10
N GLY A 331 -13.89 25.01 7.75
CA GLY A 331 -15.20 24.47 8.17
C GLY A 331 -16.12 25.53 8.76
N GLY A 332 -17.37 25.64 8.29
CA GLY A 332 -18.37 26.39 9.04
C GLY A 332 -18.73 25.62 10.30
N LEU A 333 -18.86 26.28 11.45
CA LEU A 333 -19.28 25.62 12.71
C LEU A 333 -20.67 24.96 12.58
N ASP A 334 -21.48 25.40 11.62
CA ASP A 334 -22.78 24.80 11.31
C ASP A 334 -22.68 23.34 10.85
N GLU A 335 -21.55 22.92 10.28
CA GLU A 335 -21.32 21.53 9.83
C GLU A 335 -21.42 20.52 10.98
N ARG A 336 -21.13 20.95 12.21
CA ARG A 336 -21.21 20.13 13.44
C ARG A 336 -22.61 19.64 13.75
N MET A 337 -23.63 20.27 13.15
CA MET A 337 -25.05 20.02 13.41
C MET A 337 -25.76 19.23 12.31
N LEU A 338 -25.09 18.95 11.19
CA LEU A 338 -25.72 18.41 9.98
C LEU A 338 -26.13 16.94 10.13
N ILE A 339 -25.27 16.10 10.69
CA ILE A 339 -25.56 14.68 10.91
C ILE A 339 -26.49 14.54 12.12
N GLN A 340 -27.63 13.87 11.92
CA GLN A 340 -28.64 13.66 12.95
C GLN A 340 -28.34 12.41 13.81
N PRO A 341 -28.77 12.38 15.08
CA PRO A 341 -28.61 11.21 15.95
C PRO A 341 -29.20 9.93 15.38
N GLU A 342 -30.35 10.02 14.70
CA GLU A 342 -31.07 8.89 14.12
C GLU A 342 -30.29 8.28 12.94
N GLN A 343 -29.62 9.12 12.14
CA GLN A 343 -28.73 8.66 11.07
C GLN A 343 -27.50 7.93 11.65
N SER A 344 -26.96 8.46 12.76
CA SER A 344 -25.85 7.81 13.48
C SER A 344 -26.29 6.51 14.15
N MET A 345 -27.53 6.43 14.65
CA MET A 345 -28.11 5.22 15.22
C MET A 345 -28.24 4.12 14.15
N CYS A 346 -28.68 4.46 12.94
CA CYS A 346 -28.71 3.55 11.80
C CYS A 346 -27.31 2.98 11.49
N ALA A 347 -26.27 3.82 11.54
CA ALA A 347 -24.88 3.37 11.39
C ALA A 347 -24.42 2.45 12.53
N VAL A 348 -24.83 2.72 13.79
CA VAL A 348 -24.56 1.83 14.93
C VAL A 348 -25.24 0.48 14.73
N GLU A 349 -26.51 0.46 14.35
CA GLU A 349 -27.26 -0.77 14.11
C GLU A 349 -26.59 -1.62 13.02
N TYR A 350 -26.19 -0.99 11.91
CA TYR A 350 -25.40 -1.65 10.88
C TYR A 350 -24.12 -2.28 11.46
N LEU A 351 -23.35 -1.51 12.22
CA LEU A 351 -22.09 -1.95 12.83
C LEU A 351 -22.29 -3.10 13.84
N LEU A 352 -23.41 -3.10 14.59
CA LEU A 352 -23.70 -4.14 15.58
C LEU A 352 -24.23 -5.43 14.96
N GLU A 353 -24.98 -5.33 13.86
CA GLU A 353 -25.59 -6.46 13.14
C GLU A 353 -24.58 -7.20 12.25
N HIS A 354 -23.54 -6.54 11.74
CA HIS A 354 -22.62 -7.13 10.77
C HIS A 354 -21.40 -7.77 11.42
N ASN A 355 -21.20 -9.06 11.14
CA ASN A 355 -19.93 -9.72 11.38
C ASN A 355 -18.93 -9.37 10.28
N ALA A 356 -17.65 -9.21 10.64
CA ALA A 356 -16.58 -8.89 9.70
C ALA A 356 -16.46 -9.90 8.54
N ASN A 357 -16.88 -11.16 8.76
CA ASN A 357 -16.80 -12.27 7.81
C ASN A 357 -17.98 -12.35 6.81
N GLU A 358 -19.00 -11.51 6.92
CA GLU A 358 -20.18 -11.54 6.05
C GLU A 358 -20.03 -10.61 4.84
N THR A 359 -20.67 -10.89 3.71
CA THR A 359 -20.71 -9.95 2.58
C THR A 359 -21.28 -8.59 3.02
N ILE A 360 -20.71 -7.49 2.50
CA ILE A 360 -21.18 -6.14 2.83
C ILE A 360 -22.64 -6.04 2.39
N ARG A 361 -23.55 -5.87 3.35
CA ARG A 361 -24.96 -5.61 3.07
C ARG A 361 -25.09 -4.17 2.60
N GLN A 362 -25.63 -4.00 1.40
CA GLN A 362 -26.07 -2.68 0.95
C GLN A 362 -27.42 -2.33 1.58
N MET A 363 -27.59 -1.05 1.86
CA MET A 363 -28.85 -0.46 2.28
C MET A 363 -29.37 0.43 1.16
N ASP A 364 -30.65 0.30 0.83
CA ASP A 364 -31.31 1.24 -0.06
C ASP A 364 -31.44 2.61 0.61
N GLU A 365 -31.47 3.67 -0.20
CA GLU A 365 -31.63 5.03 0.29
C GLU A 365 -33.02 5.23 0.90
N THR A 366 -33.05 5.74 2.13
CA THR A 366 -34.27 6.25 2.76
C THR A 366 -34.26 7.78 2.79
N PRO A 367 -35.42 8.46 2.90
CA PRO A 367 -35.48 9.91 3.05
C PRO A 367 -34.63 10.44 4.21
N GLU A 368 -34.53 9.69 5.31
CA GLU A 368 -33.75 10.04 6.49
C GLU A 368 -32.24 9.95 6.23
N MET A 369 -31.79 9.01 5.39
CA MET A 369 -30.38 8.81 5.04
C MET A 369 -29.96 9.56 3.77
N ALA A 370 -30.86 10.32 3.13
CA ALA A 370 -30.63 10.95 1.83
C ALA A 370 -29.45 11.95 1.83
N GLN A 371 -29.20 12.59 2.98
CA GLN A 371 -28.22 13.66 3.15
C GLN A 371 -26.87 13.21 3.70
N VAL A 372 -26.71 11.91 3.97
CA VAL A 372 -25.49 11.34 4.52
C VAL A 372 -24.98 10.22 3.63
N ASP A 373 -23.67 9.99 3.70
CA ASP A 373 -23.04 8.81 3.17
C ASP A 373 -22.50 7.98 4.35
N LEU A 374 -22.67 6.65 4.27
CA LEU A 374 -22.25 5.69 5.27
C LEU A 374 -21.32 4.68 4.62
N TYR A 375 -20.19 4.41 5.27
CA TYR A 375 -19.16 3.50 4.78
C TYR A 375 -18.77 2.49 5.86
N THR A 376 -18.26 1.34 5.43
CA THR A 376 -17.67 0.33 6.30
C THR A 376 -16.29 -0.11 5.81
N THR A 377 -15.42 -0.51 6.73
CA THR A 377 -14.05 -0.93 6.42
C THR A 377 -13.90 -2.43 6.21
N ARG A 378 -13.09 -2.82 5.22
CA ARG A 378 -12.61 -4.19 5.00
C ARG A 378 -11.25 -4.16 4.29
N PHE A 379 -10.41 -5.18 4.49
CA PHE A 379 -9.21 -5.33 3.68
C PHE A 379 -9.58 -5.85 2.29
N ALA A 380 -9.17 -5.12 1.25
CA ALA A 380 -9.36 -5.55 -0.12
C ALA A 380 -8.37 -6.67 -0.49
N SER A 381 -8.56 -7.28 -1.66
CA SER A 381 -7.67 -8.33 -2.18
C SER A 381 -6.22 -7.87 -2.39
N ASP A 382 -6.01 -6.56 -2.58
CA ASP A 382 -4.69 -5.93 -2.61
C ASP A 382 -4.00 -5.84 -1.23
N GLY A 383 -4.65 -6.33 -0.18
CA GLY A 383 -4.16 -6.34 1.19
C GLY A 383 -4.25 -5.00 1.91
N CYS A 384 -4.69 -3.93 1.26
CA CYS A 384 -4.86 -2.60 1.84
C CYS A 384 -6.29 -2.39 2.38
N LEU A 385 -6.43 -1.55 3.39
CA LEU A 385 -7.75 -1.20 3.92
C LEU A 385 -8.55 -0.41 2.89
N ALA A 386 -9.82 -0.73 2.73
CA ALA A 386 -10.75 -0.04 1.84
C ALA A 386 -12.04 0.35 2.57
N TRP A 387 -12.61 1.49 2.18
CA TRP A 387 -13.90 1.98 2.65
C TRP A 387 -14.97 1.77 1.59
N TYR A 388 -15.88 0.86 1.88
CA TYR A 388 -16.97 0.47 0.99
C TYR A 388 -18.25 1.21 1.34
N PRO A 389 -19.01 1.72 0.34
CA PRO A 389 -20.29 2.36 0.59
C PRO A 389 -21.31 1.33 1.10
N VAL A 390 -22.01 1.69 2.18
CA VAL A 390 -23.13 0.93 2.72
C VAL A 390 -24.44 1.35 2.06
N LEU A 391 -24.63 2.66 1.87
CA LEU A 391 -25.78 3.19 1.15
C LEU A 391 -25.56 3.03 -0.36
N ARG A 392 -26.53 2.43 -1.05
CA ARG A 392 -26.46 2.19 -2.50
C ARG A 392 -26.61 3.51 -3.27
N ARG A 393 -25.51 4.00 -3.85
CA ARG A 393 -25.45 5.28 -4.60
C ARG A 393 -24.91 5.08 -6.02
N PRO A 394 -25.31 5.89 -7.01
CA PRO A 394 -24.68 5.85 -8.33
C PRO A 394 -23.20 6.17 -8.25
N LEU A 395 -22.40 5.49 -9.06
CA LEU A 395 -20.98 5.78 -9.19
C LEU A 395 -20.78 7.19 -9.75
N THR A 396 -19.91 7.99 -9.13
CA THR A 396 -19.54 9.33 -9.62
C THR A 396 -18.24 9.29 -10.43
N GLU A 397 -17.97 10.34 -11.20
CA GLU A 397 -16.67 10.54 -11.87
C GLU A 397 -15.48 10.46 -10.90
N ARG A 398 -15.68 10.98 -9.69
CA ARG A 398 -14.67 10.93 -8.63
C ARG A 398 -14.44 9.52 -8.14
N ASP A 399 -15.49 8.74 -7.92
CA ASP A 399 -15.35 7.32 -7.52
C ASP A 399 -14.62 6.53 -8.61
N LEU A 400 -14.93 6.79 -9.89
CA LEU A 400 -14.26 6.19 -11.03
C LEU A 400 -12.74 6.49 -11.01
N LEU A 401 -12.37 7.77 -10.89
CA LEU A 401 -10.97 8.19 -10.81
C LEU A 401 -10.26 7.62 -9.58
N ARG A 402 -10.90 7.65 -8.41
CA ARG A 402 -10.34 7.13 -7.15
C ARG A 402 -10.04 5.63 -7.25
N ILE A 403 -10.99 4.83 -7.75
CA ILE A 403 -10.81 3.38 -7.93
C ILE A 403 -9.68 3.09 -8.93
N ALA A 404 -9.66 3.82 -10.07
CA ALA A 404 -8.60 3.67 -11.07
C ALA A 404 -7.22 4.08 -10.51
N TYR A 405 -7.15 5.17 -9.74
CA TYR A 405 -5.92 5.62 -9.09
C TYR A 405 -5.40 4.63 -8.08
N ARG A 406 -6.25 4.06 -7.22
CA ARG A 406 -5.83 3.02 -6.28
C ARG A 406 -5.19 1.83 -7.01
N ALA A 407 -5.87 1.32 -8.04
CA ALA A 407 -5.38 0.20 -8.83
C ALA A 407 -4.05 0.54 -9.56
N MET A 408 -3.94 1.75 -10.11
CA MET A 408 -2.72 2.23 -10.77
C MET A 408 -1.56 2.38 -9.79
N TRP A 409 -1.77 3.02 -8.64
CA TRP A 409 -0.72 3.25 -7.65
C TRP A 409 -0.22 1.95 -7.03
N ILE A 410 -1.11 1.03 -6.70
CA ILE A 410 -0.71 -0.29 -6.17
C ILE A 410 0.13 -1.03 -7.21
N GLU A 411 -0.28 -1.11 -8.47
CA GLU A 411 0.52 -1.76 -9.53
C GLU A 411 1.86 -1.05 -9.75
N HIS A 412 1.84 0.27 -9.93
CA HIS A 412 3.03 1.04 -10.24
C HIS A 412 4.06 0.97 -9.09
N LEU A 413 3.62 1.13 -7.84
CA LEU A 413 4.51 1.22 -6.68
C LEU A 413 4.93 -0.14 -6.11
N SER A 414 4.19 -1.23 -6.38
CA SER A 414 4.52 -2.58 -5.89
C SER A 414 5.40 -3.37 -6.86
N GLY A 415 5.61 -2.90 -8.10
CA GLY A 415 6.54 -3.54 -9.03
C GLY A 415 7.99 -3.46 -8.54
N SER A 416 8.68 -4.59 -8.55
CA SER A 416 10.13 -4.68 -8.34
C SER A 416 10.87 -3.85 -9.39
N ARG A 417 11.98 -3.22 -9.01
CA ARG A 417 12.82 -2.48 -9.96
C ARG A 417 13.32 -3.45 -11.04
N SER A 418 13.08 -3.09 -12.30
CA SER A 418 14.16 -3.11 -13.29
C SER A 418 15.31 -2.29 -12.69
N SER A 419 16.41 -2.99 -12.40
CA SER A 419 17.78 -2.54 -12.09
C SER A 419 18.09 -1.02 -12.11
N TYR A 420 17.99 -0.28 -11.00
CA TYR A 420 18.60 1.06 -10.91
C TYR A 420 19.05 1.44 -9.48
N GLU A 421 20.08 0.76 -8.97
CA GLU A 421 21.03 1.33 -7.99
C GLU A 421 22.43 1.36 -8.63
N THR A 422 23.19 2.43 -8.42
CA THR A 422 24.60 2.55 -8.84
C THR A 422 25.50 1.62 -8.01
N PRO A 423 26.62 1.12 -8.57
CA PRO A 423 27.24 -0.13 -8.13
C PRO A 423 28.24 0.02 -6.97
N HIS A 424 28.34 -1.00 -6.11
CA HIS A 424 29.52 -1.28 -5.31
C HIS A 424 30.06 -2.70 -5.60
N PRO A 425 31.40 -2.89 -5.64
CA PRO A 425 32.06 -4.15 -6.06
C PRO A 425 32.09 -5.22 -4.94
N PRO A 426 32.41 -6.49 -5.30
CA PRO A 426 31.98 -7.66 -4.54
C PRO A 426 33.06 -8.21 -3.59
N TYR A 427 32.62 -9.05 -2.65
CA TYR A 427 33.39 -10.21 -2.20
C TYR A 427 32.51 -11.48 -2.26
N PRO A 428 33.03 -12.63 -2.77
CA PRO A 428 32.28 -13.87 -2.97
C PRO A 428 32.38 -14.87 -1.78
N PRO A 429 31.60 -15.98 -1.77
CA PRO A 429 31.03 -16.57 -0.56
C PRO A 429 31.58 -17.96 -0.17
N GLN A 430 31.14 -18.46 0.99
CA GLN A 430 30.99 -19.89 1.27
C GLN A 430 29.50 -20.16 1.56
N GLY A 431 28.85 -20.91 0.66
CA GLY A 431 27.39 -21.07 0.57
C GLY A 431 26.76 -19.99 -0.30
N GLY A 432 26.05 -20.38 -1.37
CA GLY A 432 25.45 -19.42 -2.31
C GLY A 432 25.08 -20.04 -3.65
N ASN A 433 24.33 -19.28 -4.44
CA ASN A 433 23.84 -19.64 -5.76
C ASN A 433 25.00 -19.67 -6.78
N LEU A 434 24.96 -20.62 -7.72
CA LEU A 434 25.88 -20.67 -8.86
C LEU A 434 25.13 -20.24 -10.12
N GLU A 435 25.46 -19.06 -10.65
CA GLU A 435 24.93 -18.55 -11.92
C GLU A 435 25.95 -18.72 -13.05
N THR A 436 25.54 -19.30 -14.17
CA THR A 436 26.37 -19.46 -15.37
C THR A 436 25.70 -18.82 -16.59
N GLY A 437 26.47 -18.17 -17.47
CA GLY A 437 25.96 -17.57 -18.71
C GLY A 437 25.49 -18.61 -19.74
N GLY A 438 24.83 -18.16 -20.82
CA GLY A 438 24.35 -19.03 -21.90
C GLY A 438 25.48 -19.62 -22.77
N PHE A 439 25.23 -20.79 -23.35
CA PHE A 439 26.19 -21.57 -24.13
C PHE A 439 25.78 -21.66 -25.61
N THR A 440 26.68 -21.28 -26.52
CA THR A 440 26.56 -21.45 -27.98
C THR A 440 27.81 -22.15 -28.50
N MET A 441 27.71 -23.41 -28.94
CA MET A 441 28.87 -24.22 -29.36
C MET A 441 28.49 -25.28 -30.41
N ASP A 442 29.47 -25.66 -31.27
CA ASP A 442 29.33 -26.69 -32.32
C ASP A 442 29.57 -28.14 -31.80
N GLU A 443 30.10 -28.33 -30.59
CA GLU A 443 30.36 -29.66 -29.98
C GLU A 443 29.75 -29.79 -28.57
N THR A 444 29.50 -31.02 -28.12
CA THR A 444 28.79 -31.35 -26.86
C THR A 444 29.60 -30.97 -25.60
N PRO A 445 29.15 -30.00 -24.77
CA PRO A 445 29.88 -29.63 -23.56
C PRO A 445 29.62 -30.59 -22.39
N HIS A 446 30.57 -30.65 -21.45
CA HIS A 446 30.36 -31.30 -20.14
C HIS A 446 29.72 -30.32 -19.15
N PRO A 447 28.62 -30.68 -18.46
CA PRO A 447 27.89 -29.76 -17.58
C PRO A 447 28.68 -29.40 -16.29
N PRO A 448 28.42 -28.22 -15.69
CA PRO A 448 29.04 -27.80 -14.43
C PRO A 448 28.63 -28.72 -13.26
N CYS A 449 29.55 -28.93 -12.30
CA CYS A 449 29.27 -29.72 -11.10
C CYS A 449 28.37 -28.94 -10.12
N PRO A 450 27.31 -29.55 -9.56
CA PRO A 450 26.36 -28.84 -8.70
C PRO A 450 26.93 -28.49 -7.32
N PRO A 451 26.50 -27.36 -6.71
CA PRO A 451 26.85 -27.00 -5.33
C PRO A 451 26.20 -27.96 -4.30
N GLN A 452 26.86 -28.14 -3.14
CA GLN A 452 26.26 -28.85 -1.99
C GLN A 452 25.33 -27.89 -1.22
N GLY A 453 24.08 -27.77 -1.70
CA GLY A 453 23.04 -26.87 -1.18
C GLY A 453 23.11 -25.45 -1.76
N GLY A 454 21.95 -24.90 -2.13
CA GLY A 454 21.80 -23.59 -2.81
C GLY A 454 21.22 -23.72 -4.22
N ASN A 455 20.97 -22.60 -4.91
CA ASN A 455 20.38 -22.64 -6.26
C ASN A 455 21.45 -22.78 -7.35
N LEU A 456 21.10 -23.47 -8.44
CA LEU A 456 21.92 -23.54 -9.66
C LEU A 456 21.15 -22.89 -10.81
N GLU A 457 21.70 -21.84 -11.39
CA GLU A 457 21.13 -21.12 -12.52
C GLU A 457 22.07 -21.23 -13.73
N THR A 458 21.54 -21.68 -14.87
CA THR A 458 22.30 -21.79 -16.12
C THR A 458 21.61 -21.03 -17.24
N GLY A 459 22.36 -20.32 -18.10
CA GLY A 459 21.81 -19.66 -19.28
C GLY A 459 21.32 -20.64 -20.36
N GLY A 460 20.79 -20.09 -21.47
CA GLY A 460 20.21 -20.90 -22.57
C GLY A 460 21.23 -21.66 -23.40
N PHE A 461 20.77 -22.70 -24.08
CA PHE A 461 21.56 -23.62 -24.90
C PHE A 461 21.11 -23.57 -26.37
N ALA A 462 22.03 -23.26 -27.28
CA ALA A 462 21.83 -23.36 -28.73
C ALA A 462 22.99 -24.13 -29.38
N MET A 463 22.71 -25.29 -29.99
CA MET A 463 23.75 -26.22 -30.50
C MET A 463 23.24 -27.25 -31.52
N ASP A 464 24.16 -27.82 -32.30
CA ASP A 464 23.94 -28.79 -33.41
C ASP A 464 24.14 -30.27 -32.96
N GLY A 465 23.56 -30.68 -31.82
CA GLY A 465 23.66 -32.05 -31.31
C GLY A 465 22.95 -32.29 -29.96
N THR A 466 23.00 -33.52 -29.42
CA THR A 466 22.27 -33.91 -28.18
C THR A 466 23.09 -33.61 -26.90
N PRO A 467 22.70 -32.62 -26.05
CA PRO A 467 23.44 -32.33 -24.81
C PRO A 467 23.16 -33.31 -23.68
N HIS A 468 24.10 -33.38 -22.73
CA HIS A 468 23.86 -33.98 -21.42
C HIS A 468 23.32 -32.91 -20.44
N PRO A 469 22.15 -33.12 -19.81
CA PRO A 469 21.58 -32.14 -18.90
C PRO A 469 22.43 -31.92 -17.64
N PRO A 470 22.38 -30.73 -17.01
CA PRO A 470 23.09 -30.46 -15.76
C PRO A 470 22.61 -31.40 -14.65
N CYS A 471 23.55 -31.85 -13.80
CA CYS A 471 23.21 -32.67 -12.65
C CYS A 471 22.51 -31.80 -11.59
N PRO A 472 21.36 -32.22 -11.05
CA PRO A 472 20.61 -31.40 -10.10
C PRO A 472 21.34 -31.23 -8.76
N PRO A 473 21.17 -30.07 -8.08
CA PRO A 473 21.69 -29.87 -6.73
C PRO A 473 20.99 -30.79 -5.71
N GLN A 474 21.73 -31.19 -4.66
CA GLN A 474 21.14 -31.89 -3.51
C GLN A 474 20.47 -30.87 -2.58
N GLY A 475 19.24 -30.48 -2.92
CA GLY A 475 18.43 -29.48 -2.23
C GLY A 475 18.69 -28.04 -2.73
N GLY A 476 17.61 -27.33 -3.07
CA GLY A 476 17.64 -25.99 -3.69
C GLY A 476 16.97 -25.96 -5.06
N ASN A 477 16.87 -24.78 -5.69
CA ASN A 477 16.24 -24.63 -7.00
C ASN A 477 17.22 -24.90 -8.15
N LEU A 478 16.71 -25.42 -9.27
CA LEU A 478 17.45 -25.53 -10.53
C LEU A 478 16.75 -24.68 -11.58
N GLU A 479 17.45 -23.70 -12.13
CA GLU A 479 16.95 -22.84 -13.20
C GLU A 479 17.82 -23.01 -14.44
N THR A 480 17.20 -23.23 -15.59
CA THR A 480 17.89 -23.43 -16.87
C THR A 480 17.29 -22.51 -17.94
N GLY A 481 18.11 -21.95 -18.82
CA GLY A 481 17.64 -21.12 -19.93
C GLY A 481 16.96 -21.92 -21.04
N GLY A 482 16.57 -21.25 -22.13
CA GLY A 482 15.87 -21.88 -23.26
C GLY A 482 16.76 -22.79 -24.09
N PHE A 483 16.15 -23.75 -24.79
CA PHE A 483 16.79 -24.74 -25.63
C PHE A 483 16.38 -24.55 -27.10
N THR A 484 17.35 -24.42 -28.00
CA THR A 484 17.14 -24.34 -29.45
C THR A 484 18.06 -25.34 -30.16
N MET A 485 17.49 -26.40 -30.76
CA MET A 485 18.26 -27.59 -31.20
C MET A 485 17.60 -28.33 -32.38
N ASP A 486 18.42 -29.06 -33.15
CA ASP A 486 17.99 -29.87 -34.32
C ASP A 486 17.62 -31.33 -33.95
N GLU A 487 18.04 -31.85 -32.78
CA GLU A 487 17.75 -33.22 -32.31
C GLU A 487 17.02 -33.24 -30.95
N THR A 488 16.38 -34.36 -30.59
CA THR A 488 15.60 -34.51 -29.35
C THR A 488 16.48 -34.60 -28.09
N PRO A 489 16.43 -33.61 -27.17
CA PRO A 489 17.29 -33.62 -25.98
C PRO A 489 16.76 -34.54 -24.88
N HIS A 490 17.66 -34.94 -23.96
CA HIS A 490 17.27 -35.49 -22.67
C HIS A 490 16.92 -34.35 -21.70
N PRO A 491 15.71 -34.31 -21.12
CA PRO A 491 15.31 -33.22 -20.24
C PRO A 491 16.13 -33.20 -18.93
N PRO A 492 16.24 -32.03 -18.27
CA PRO A 492 16.93 -31.91 -16.99
C PRO A 492 16.30 -32.80 -15.92
N TYR A 493 17.13 -33.45 -15.12
CA TYR A 493 16.67 -34.23 -13.98
C TYR A 493 16.27 -33.28 -12.83
N PRO A 494 15.13 -33.51 -12.18
CA PRO A 494 14.65 -32.61 -11.14
C PRO A 494 15.50 -32.68 -9.86
N PRO A 495 15.59 -31.58 -9.09
CA PRO A 495 16.21 -31.59 -7.77
C PRO A 495 15.43 -32.46 -6.78
N GLN A 496 16.15 -33.06 -5.82
CA GLN A 496 15.53 -33.75 -4.68
C GLN A 496 15.06 -32.70 -3.66
N GLY A 497 13.90 -32.11 -3.93
CA GLY A 497 13.29 -31.02 -3.16
C GLY A 497 13.76 -29.63 -3.62
N GLY A 498 12.80 -28.78 -4.01
CA GLY A 498 13.04 -27.44 -4.58
C GLY A 498 12.29 -27.24 -5.91
N ASN A 499 12.36 -26.04 -6.47
CA ASN A 499 11.72 -25.73 -7.76
C ASN A 499 12.62 -26.11 -8.95
N LEU A 500 12.01 -26.49 -10.07
CA LEU A 500 12.69 -26.66 -11.35
C LEU A 500 12.11 -25.63 -12.33
N GLU A 501 12.96 -24.76 -12.85
CA GLU A 501 12.59 -23.77 -13.87
C GLU A 501 13.41 -24.04 -15.14
N THR A 502 12.74 -24.08 -16.28
CA THR A 502 13.39 -24.28 -17.58
C THR A 502 12.91 -23.23 -18.58
N GLY A 503 13.80 -22.73 -19.44
CA GLY A 503 13.40 -21.82 -20.53
C GLY A 503 12.57 -22.52 -21.62
N GLY A 504 12.27 -21.79 -22.70
CA GLY A 504 11.46 -22.30 -23.80
C GLY A 504 12.20 -23.28 -24.71
N PHE A 505 11.46 -24.15 -25.39
CA PHE A 505 11.96 -25.15 -26.32
C PHE A 505 11.55 -24.81 -27.76
N ALA A 506 12.50 -24.70 -28.67
CA ALA A 506 12.27 -24.51 -30.11
C ALA A 506 13.08 -25.54 -30.91
N MET A 507 12.44 -26.47 -31.61
CA MET A 507 13.13 -27.60 -32.28
C MET A 507 12.31 -28.32 -33.36
N ASP A 508 13.02 -29.03 -34.23
CA ASP A 508 12.48 -29.94 -35.26
C ASP A 508 12.31 -31.36 -34.67
N GLY A 509 11.12 -31.69 -34.13
CA GLY A 509 10.81 -33.04 -33.60
C GLY A 509 9.96 -33.02 -32.32
N THR A 510 9.69 -34.17 -31.69
CA THR A 510 8.85 -34.28 -30.47
C THR A 510 9.70 -34.38 -29.18
N PRO A 511 9.76 -33.33 -28.33
CA PRO A 511 10.51 -33.37 -27.09
C PRO A 511 9.83 -34.22 -26.01
N HIS A 512 10.65 -34.76 -25.10
CA HIS A 512 10.18 -35.26 -23.82
C HIS A 512 10.18 -34.13 -22.79
N PRO A 513 9.04 -33.84 -22.12
CA PRO A 513 8.97 -32.78 -21.13
C PRO A 513 9.83 -33.09 -19.89
N PRO A 514 10.22 -32.06 -19.11
CA PRO A 514 10.96 -32.26 -17.87
C PRO A 514 10.19 -33.11 -16.86
N PHE A 515 10.93 -33.96 -16.13
CA PHE A 515 10.35 -34.75 -15.06
C PHE A 515 10.05 -33.84 -13.85
N PRO A 516 8.86 -33.95 -13.24
CA PRO A 516 8.50 -33.09 -12.12
C PRO A 516 9.35 -33.36 -10.87
N PRO A 517 9.66 -32.32 -10.06
CA PRO A 517 10.30 -32.50 -8.77
C PRO A 517 9.40 -33.25 -7.78
N GLN A 518 10.03 -34.02 -6.89
CA GLN A 518 9.35 -34.63 -5.75
C GLN A 518 9.15 -33.58 -4.65
N GLY A 519 8.15 -32.72 -4.84
CA GLY A 519 7.85 -31.55 -4.01
C GLY A 519 8.56 -30.27 -4.49
N GLY A 520 7.80 -29.17 -4.64
CA GLY A 520 8.24 -27.92 -5.27
C GLY A 520 7.45 -27.60 -6.55
N ASN A 521 7.71 -26.44 -7.16
CA ASN A 521 7.08 -26.00 -8.40
C ASN A 521 7.87 -26.47 -9.63
N LEU A 522 7.17 -26.68 -10.75
CA LEU A 522 7.78 -26.89 -12.06
C LEU A 522 7.36 -25.73 -12.97
N GLU A 523 8.32 -24.97 -13.48
CA GLU A 523 8.08 -23.88 -14.43
C GLU A 523 8.84 -24.18 -15.73
N THR A 524 8.15 -24.11 -16.86
CA THR A 524 8.77 -24.33 -18.18
C THR A 524 8.43 -23.18 -19.12
N GLY A 525 9.36 -22.78 -19.99
CA GLY A 525 9.07 -21.82 -21.05
C GLY A 525 8.15 -22.38 -22.13
N GLY A 526 7.95 -21.59 -23.20
CA GLY A 526 7.05 -21.98 -24.30
C GLY A 526 7.65 -23.04 -25.23
N PHE A 527 6.79 -23.76 -25.94
CA PHE A 527 7.14 -24.81 -26.90
C PHE A 527 6.75 -24.34 -28.31
N ALA A 528 7.72 -24.31 -29.24
CA ALA A 528 7.50 -24.00 -30.66
C ALA A 528 8.09 -25.11 -31.53
N MET A 529 7.25 -25.86 -32.26
CA MET A 529 7.65 -27.13 -32.91
C MET A 529 6.65 -27.65 -33.96
N ASP A 530 7.14 -28.48 -34.88
CA ASP A 530 6.38 -29.03 -36.02
C ASP A 530 5.55 -30.30 -35.69
N GLY A 531 5.65 -30.86 -34.48
CA GLY A 531 4.96 -32.10 -34.07
C GLY A 531 4.04 -31.97 -32.86
N THR A 532 3.39 -33.07 -32.42
CA THR A 532 2.53 -33.07 -31.21
C THR A 532 3.37 -33.26 -29.93
N PRO A 533 3.48 -32.26 -29.02
CA PRO A 533 4.20 -32.41 -27.75
C PRO A 533 3.45 -33.27 -26.72
N HIS A 534 4.21 -33.91 -25.84
CA HIS A 534 3.69 -34.41 -24.57
C HIS A 534 3.80 -33.30 -23.51
N PRO A 535 2.70 -32.86 -22.89
CA PRO A 535 2.75 -31.81 -21.88
C PRO A 535 3.48 -32.30 -20.61
N PRO A 536 4.12 -31.40 -19.85
CA PRO A 536 4.77 -31.77 -18.59
C PRO A 536 3.79 -32.34 -17.58
N CYS A 537 4.26 -33.34 -16.83
CA CYS A 537 3.50 -33.94 -15.74
C CYS A 537 3.57 -33.04 -14.50
N PRO A 538 2.47 -32.81 -13.78
CA PRO A 538 2.47 -31.94 -12.62
C PRO A 538 3.27 -32.52 -11.43
N PRO A 539 3.93 -31.68 -10.62
CA PRO A 539 4.52 -32.12 -9.36
C PRO A 539 3.44 -32.50 -8.34
N GLN A 540 3.76 -33.44 -7.44
CA GLN A 540 2.85 -33.81 -6.36
C GLN A 540 2.85 -32.71 -5.28
N GLY A 541 1.80 -31.90 -5.25
CA GLY A 541 1.56 -30.87 -4.23
C GLY A 541 2.18 -29.48 -4.49
N GLY A 542 2.74 -29.24 -5.68
CA GLY A 542 3.28 -27.94 -6.11
C GLY A 542 2.60 -27.39 -7.37
N ASN A 543 3.01 -26.21 -7.80
CA ASN A 543 2.47 -25.55 -9.00
C ASN A 543 3.13 -26.10 -10.27
N LEU A 544 2.38 -26.07 -11.38
CA LEU A 544 2.91 -26.31 -12.73
C LEU A 544 2.67 -25.06 -13.57
N GLU A 545 3.74 -24.43 -14.03
CA GLU A 545 3.69 -23.29 -14.94
C GLU A 545 4.35 -23.67 -16.26
N THR A 546 3.70 -23.35 -17.38
CA THR A 546 4.20 -23.67 -18.72
C THR A 546 4.00 -22.47 -19.63
N GLY A 547 4.96 -22.20 -20.52
CA GLY A 547 4.83 -21.15 -21.52
C GLY A 547 3.83 -21.51 -22.63
N GLY A 548 3.77 -20.67 -23.66
CA GLY A 548 2.83 -20.87 -24.78
C GLY A 548 3.23 -22.03 -25.68
N PHE A 549 2.25 -22.64 -26.35
CA PHE A 549 2.46 -23.70 -27.32
C PHE A 549 2.13 -23.19 -28.72
N ALA A 550 3.09 -23.28 -29.65
CA ALA A 550 2.91 -22.97 -31.07
C ALA A 550 3.27 -24.19 -31.91
N MET A 551 2.29 -24.80 -32.60
CA MET A 551 2.49 -26.06 -33.33
C MET A 551 1.41 -26.32 -34.39
N ASP A 552 1.71 -27.24 -35.31
CA ASP A 552 0.84 -27.56 -36.45
C ASP A 552 -0.30 -28.56 -36.13
N GLU A 553 -0.19 -29.35 -35.05
CA GLU A 553 -1.17 -30.40 -34.68
C GLU A 553 -1.92 -30.12 -33.35
N THR A 554 -2.94 -30.92 -33.05
CA THR A 554 -3.78 -30.73 -31.84
C THR A 554 -3.12 -31.31 -30.58
N PRO A 555 -2.74 -30.47 -29.58
CA PRO A 555 -2.08 -30.93 -28.37
C PRO A 555 -3.05 -31.57 -27.39
N HIS A 556 -2.48 -32.39 -26.50
CA HIS A 556 -3.13 -32.73 -25.23
C HIS A 556 -2.77 -31.66 -24.18
N PRO A 557 -3.75 -31.06 -23.47
CA PRO A 557 -3.45 -30.08 -22.44
C PRO A 557 -2.75 -30.74 -21.23
N PRO A 558 -1.95 -29.99 -20.45
CA PRO A 558 -1.31 -30.51 -19.25
C PRO A 558 -2.33 -31.02 -18.22
N CYS A 559 -1.97 -32.10 -17.53
CA CYS A 559 -2.78 -32.65 -16.46
C CYS A 559 -2.72 -31.73 -15.23
N PRO A 560 -3.84 -31.44 -14.57
CA PRO A 560 -3.83 -30.55 -13.41
C PRO A 560 -3.11 -31.16 -12.19
N PRO A 561 -2.35 -30.36 -11.42
CA PRO A 561 -1.78 -30.79 -10.15
C PRO A 561 -2.87 -31.09 -9.11
N GLN A 562 -2.56 -32.01 -8.19
CA GLN A 562 -3.39 -32.25 -7.00
C GLN A 562 -2.96 -31.27 -5.89
N GLY A 563 -3.71 -30.17 -5.73
CA GLY A 563 -3.54 -29.20 -4.64
C GLY A 563 -2.69 -27.96 -4.93
N GLY A 564 -2.19 -27.78 -6.16
CA GLY A 564 -1.43 -26.60 -6.61
C GLY A 564 -2.09 -25.86 -7.79
N ASN A 565 -1.48 -24.76 -8.24
CA ASN A 565 -1.94 -23.97 -9.39
C ASN A 565 -1.44 -24.58 -10.72
N LEU A 566 -2.21 -24.40 -11.80
CA LEU A 566 -1.80 -24.70 -13.17
C LEU A 566 -1.80 -23.41 -13.98
N GLU A 567 -0.64 -23.01 -14.48
CA GLU A 567 -0.50 -21.87 -15.39
C GLU A 567 0.03 -22.34 -16.75
N THR A 568 -0.61 -21.90 -17.82
CA THR A 568 -0.25 -22.26 -19.19
C THR A 568 -0.24 -21.01 -20.06
N GLY A 569 0.73 -20.88 -20.95
CA GLY A 569 0.76 -19.81 -21.93
C GLY A 569 -0.31 -19.95 -23.01
N GLY A 570 -0.24 -19.11 -24.04
CA GLY A 570 -1.21 -19.16 -25.14
C GLY A 570 -0.99 -20.35 -26.07
N PHE A 571 -2.06 -20.79 -26.75
CA PHE A 571 -2.00 -21.86 -27.75
C PHE A 571 -2.22 -21.28 -29.14
N ALA A 572 -1.29 -21.50 -30.07
CA ALA A 572 -1.39 -21.12 -31.48
C ALA A 572 -1.24 -22.36 -32.37
N MET A 573 -2.30 -22.75 -33.09
CA MET A 573 -2.33 -24.04 -33.79
C MET A 573 -3.44 -24.20 -34.84
N ASP A 574 -3.25 -25.13 -35.76
CA ASP A 574 -4.21 -25.55 -36.78
C ASP A 574 -5.14 -26.66 -36.23
N GLY A 575 -6.26 -26.28 -35.61
CA GLY A 575 -7.24 -27.26 -35.09
C GLY A 575 -8.18 -26.74 -34.00
N THR A 576 -8.93 -27.64 -33.34
CA THR A 576 -9.81 -27.30 -32.20
C THR A 576 -9.21 -27.87 -30.90
N PRO A 577 -8.59 -27.05 -30.04
CA PRO A 577 -7.97 -27.52 -28.80
C PRO A 577 -9.01 -27.90 -27.74
N HIS A 578 -8.63 -28.84 -26.88
CA HIS A 578 -9.33 -29.12 -25.63
C HIS A 578 -8.69 -28.29 -24.51
N PRO A 579 -9.44 -27.42 -23.81
CA PRO A 579 -8.88 -26.61 -22.73
C PRO A 579 -8.44 -27.48 -21.53
N PRO A 580 -7.40 -27.07 -20.78
CA PRO A 580 -6.95 -27.79 -19.59
C PRO A 580 -8.06 -27.88 -18.54
N CYS A 581 -8.12 -29.02 -17.85
CA CYS A 581 -9.05 -29.22 -16.75
C CYS A 581 -8.56 -28.45 -15.51
N PRO A 582 -9.45 -27.77 -14.76
CA PRO A 582 -9.07 -27.02 -13.57
C PRO A 582 -8.54 -27.95 -12.46
N PRO A 583 -7.50 -27.55 -11.70
CA PRO A 583 -7.01 -28.32 -10.57
C PRO A 583 -8.01 -28.32 -9.41
N ARG A 584 -8.04 -29.43 -8.65
CA ARG A 584 -8.84 -29.53 -7.42
C ARG A 584 -8.09 -28.84 -6.29
N GLY A 585 -8.52 -27.62 -5.96
CA GLY A 585 -8.01 -26.84 -4.82
C GLY A 585 -6.96 -25.78 -5.16
N GLY A 586 -6.71 -25.48 -6.44
CA GLY A 586 -5.81 -24.42 -6.90
C GLY A 586 -6.39 -23.65 -8.10
N ASN A 587 -5.66 -22.64 -8.57
CA ASN A 587 -6.08 -21.76 -9.66
C ASN A 587 -5.68 -22.34 -11.04
N LEU A 588 -6.40 -21.97 -12.11
CA LEU A 588 -6.04 -22.25 -13.50
C LEU A 588 -5.88 -20.92 -14.25
N GLU A 589 -4.69 -20.63 -14.75
CA GLU A 589 -4.43 -19.51 -15.65
C GLU A 589 -4.02 -20.03 -17.03
N THR A 590 -4.67 -19.54 -18.08
CA THR A 590 -4.38 -19.95 -19.47
C THR A 590 -4.22 -18.71 -20.34
N GLY A 591 -3.20 -18.71 -21.21
CA GLY A 591 -3.05 -17.68 -22.24
C GLY A 591 -4.14 -17.73 -23.32
N GLY A 592 -4.07 -16.81 -24.28
CA GLY A 592 -5.03 -16.74 -25.39
C GLY A 592 -4.92 -17.91 -26.36
N PHE A 593 -6.02 -18.25 -27.03
CA PHE A 593 -6.06 -19.25 -28.09
C PHE A 593 -6.13 -18.56 -29.46
N ALA A 594 -5.22 -18.88 -30.37
CA ALA A 594 -5.24 -18.46 -31.77
C ALA A 594 -5.42 -19.71 -32.65
N MET A 595 -6.58 -19.85 -33.30
CA MET A 595 -7.01 -21.07 -33.99
C MET A 595 -8.06 -20.79 -35.08
N ASP A 596 -8.19 -21.71 -36.04
CA ASP A 596 -9.09 -21.60 -37.21
C ASP A 596 -10.54 -22.12 -36.96
N GLY A 597 -10.85 -22.65 -35.77
CA GLY A 597 -12.15 -23.24 -35.41
C GLY A 597 -12.96 -22.49 -34.31
N THR A 598 -14.15 -23.00 -33.96
CA THR A 598 -14.99 -22.47 -32.86
C THR A 598 -14.53 -23.02 -31.48
N PRO A 599 -14.14 -22.18 -30.50
CA PRO A 599 -13.61 -22.66 -29.23
C PRO A 599 -14.69 -23.18 -28.27
N HIS A 600 -14.37 -24.23 -27.51
CA HIS A 600 -15.13 -24.66 -26.33
C HIS A 600 -14.63 -23.90 -25.08
N PRO A 601 -15.48 -23.18 -24.34
CA PRO A 601 -15.06 -22.44 -23.15
C PRO A 601 -14.67 -23.40 -22.00
N PRO A 602 -13.59 -23.10 -21.25
CA PRO A 602 -13.22 -23.89 -20.07
C PRO A 602 -14.29 -23.82 -18.97
N CYS A 603 -14.45 -24.91 -18.21
CA CYS A 603 -15.26 -24.88 -16.99
C CYS A 603 -14.56 -24.05 -15.90
N PRO A 604 -15.27 -23.18 -15.17
CA PRO A 604 -14.64 -22.21 -14.25
C PRO A 604 -13.96 -22.90 -13.04
N PRO A 605 -12.75 -22.48 -12.65
CA PRO A 605 -12.14 -22.83 -11.36
C PRO A 605 -12.79 -22.07 -10.19
N GLN A 606 -12.73 -22.64 -8.99
CA GLN A 606 -13.12 -21.95 -7.76
C GLN A 606 -11.93 -21.14 -7.21
N GLY A 607 -11.86 -19.84 -7.52
CA GLY A 607 -10.96 -18.87 -6.87
C GLY A 607 -10.00 -18.14 -7.83
N GLY A 608 -9.95 -16.80 -7.75
CA GLY A 608 -9.08 -15.92 -8.54
C GLY A 608 -9.84 -14.93 -9.45
N ASN A 609 -10.08 -13.71 -8.95
CA ASN A 609 -10.76 -12.63 -9.67
C ASN A 609 -9.97 -11.32 -9.55
N PHE A 610 -9.90 -10.52 -10.62
CA PHE A 610 -9.85 -9.05 -10.46
C PHE A 610 -11.23 -8.60 -9.99
N GLU A 611 -11.47 -8.72 -8.69
CA GLU A 611 -12.59 -8.10 -8.04
C GLU A 611 -12.34 -6.60 -7.98
N ALA A 612 -13.09 -5.84 -8.78
CA ALA A 612 -13.49 -4.53 -8.34
C ALA A 612 -14.58 -4.74 -7.27
N GLY A 613 -14.23 -5.33 -6.13
CA GLY A 613 -15.14 -5.88 -5.11
C GLY A 613 -16.06 -4.87 -4.43
N GLY A 614 -16.00 -3.60 -4.86
CA GLY A 614 -16.95 -2.56 -4.50
C GLY A 614 -17.85 -2.06 -5.63
N LEU A 615 -17.64 -2.42 -6.91
CA LEU A 615 -18.49 -1.91 -8.01
C LEU A 615 -19.93 -2.39 -7.91
N SER A 616 -20.14 -3.64 -7.50
CA SER A 616 -21.46 -4.18 -7.15
C SER A 616 -22.10 -3.47 -5.97
N LEU A 617 -21.30 -2.72 -5.19
CA LEU A 617 -21.78 -1.90 -4.08
C LEU A 617 -22.22 -0.49 -4.50
N TYR A 618 -22.15 -0.16 -5.80
CA TYR A 618 -22.76 1.05 -6.36
C TYR A 618 -24.07 0.73 -7.08
N ALA A 619 -24.94 1.72 -7.18
CA ALA A 619 -26.10 1.68 -8.08
C ALA A 619 -25.63 1.80 -9.54
N THR A 620 -26.53 1.50 -10.48
CA THR A 620 -26.28 1.66 -11.92
C THR A 620 -25.72 3.07 -12.21
N PRO A 621 -24.55 3.16 -12.85
CA PRO A 621 -23.93 4.45 -13.15
C PRO A 621 -24.69 5.22 -14.22
N ASP A 622 -24.49 6.53 -14.23
CA ASP A 622 -25.00 7.42 -15.27
C ASP A 622 -24.43 7.00 -16.65
N PRO A 623 -25.28 6.68 -17.65
CA PRO A 623 -24.82 6.30 -18.99
C PRO A 623 -23.92 7.36 -19.65
N ASP A 624 -24.13 8.65 -19.35
CA ASP A 624 -23.27 9.72 -19.85
C ASP A 624 -21.87 9.67 -19.21
N LEU A 625 -21.79 9.29 -17.93
CA LEU A 625 -20.50 9.07 -17.26
C LEU A 625 -19.71 7.95 -17.95
N VAL A 626 -20.38 6.85 -18.28
CA VAL A 626 -19.72 5.66 -18.86
C VAL A 626 -19.35 5.88 -20.34
N ASN A 627 -20.26 6.43 -21.14
CA ASN A 627 -20.11 6.46 -22.60
C ASN A 627 -19.46 7.74 -23.14
N VAL A 628 -19.45 8.84 -22.37
CA VAL A 628 -18.96 10.14 -22.85
C VAL A 628 -17.84 10.68 -21.96
N ARG A 629 -18.14 10.97 -20.68
CA ARG A 629 -17.17 11.61 -19.78
C ARG A 629 -16.00 10.71 -19.44
N GLY A 630 -16.23 9.42 -19.19
CA GLY A 630 -15.20 8.43 -18.90
C GLY A 630 -14.12 8.34 -20.00
N PRO A 631 -14.50 8.12 -21.27
CA PRO A 631 -13.56 8.13 -22.39
C PRO A 631 -12.82 9.46 -22.56
N GLN A 632 -13.48 10.60 -22.32
CA GLN A 632 -12.84 11.92 -22.35
C GLN A 632 -11.76 12.06 -21.26
N LEU A 633 -12.01 11.52 -20.05
CA LEU A 633 -11.01 11.48 -18.98
C LEU A 633 -9.80 10.62 -19.36
N ALA A 634 -10.04 9.45 -19.96
CA ALA A 634 -8.97 8.59 -20.44
C ALA A 634 -8.08 9.33 -21.46
N GLY A 635 -8.69 10.08 -22.39
CA GLY A 635 -7.96 10.89 -23.37
C GLY A 635 -7.08 11.99 -22.75
N ARG A 636 -7.41 12.52 -21.56
CA ARG A 636 -6.56 13.51 -20.86
C ARG A 636 -5.25 12.88 -20.38
N PHE A 637 -5.28 11.62 -19.95
CA PHE A 637 -4.07 10.89 -19.55
C PHE A 637 -3.18 10.56 -20.75
N GLU A 638 -3.77 10.24 -21.91
CA GLU A 638 -3.02 10.08 -23.17
C GLU A 638 -2.30 11.37 -23.58
N GLN A 639 -2.97 12.52 -23.46
CA GLN A 639 -2.38 13.82 -23.73
C GLN A 639 -1.21 14.13 -22.77
N LEU A 640 -1.35 13.81 -21.48
CA LEU A 640 -0.25 13.92 -20.53
C LEU A 640 0.93 13.01 -20.91
N ALA A 641 0.66 11.77 -21.33
CA ALA A 641 1.69 10.85 -21.80
C ALA A 641 2.43 11.41 -23.02
N ALA A 642 1.73 12.04 -23.96
CA ALA A 642 2.35 12.69 -25.12
C ALA A 642 3.25 13.89 -24.74
N LEU A 643 2.85 14.68 -23.74
CA LEU A 643 3.71 15.74 -23.19
C LEU A 643 4.98 15.15 -22.54
N ALA A 644 4.83 14.08 -21.76
CA ALA A 644 5.98 13.40 -21.16
C ALA A 644 6.92 12.82 -22.22
N ARG A 645 6.38 12.23 -23.30
CA ARG A 645 7.17 11.70 -24.42
C ARG A 645 8.02 12.77 -25.12
N ARG A 646 7.49 13.98 -25.31
CA ARG A 646 8.29 15.13 -25.80
C ARG A 646 9.48 15.42 -24.88
N GLY A 647 9.29 15.28 -23.57
CA GLY A 647 10.34 15.46 -22.57
C GLY A 647 11.42 14.37 -22.65
N ILE A 648 11.02 13.12 -22.91
CA ILE A 648 11.93 12.00 -23.17
C ILE A 648 12.82 12.32 -24.37
N GLU A 649 12.22 12.65 -25.51
CA GLU A 649 12.95 12.97 -26.75
C GLU A 649 13.95 14.11 -26.56
N TRP A 650 13.51 15.22 -25.94
CA TRP A 650 14.38 16.38 -25.69
C TRP A 650 15.49 16.08 -24.69
N THR A 651 15.25 15.21 -23.70
CA THR A 651 16.28 14.83 -22.73
C THR A 651 17.29 13.84 -23.32
N GLU A 652 16.86 12.94 -24.21
CA GLU A 652 17.76 12.07 -24.97
C GLU A 652 18.70 12.88 -25.87
N ASP A 653 18.16 13.89 -26.57
CA ASP A 653 18.98 14.82 -27.35
C ASP A 653 19.97 15.59 -26.44
N LEU A 654 19.54 16.00 -25.24
CA LEU A 654 20.39 16.70 -24.28
C LEU A 654 21.53 15.80 -23.82
N LEU A 655 21.26 14.53 -23.54
CA LEU A 655 22.28 13.54 -23.18
C LEU A 655 23.27 13.33 -24.33
N VAL A 656 22.81 13.26 -25.57
CA VAL A 656 23.70 13.19 -26.74
C VAL A 656 24.60 14.44 -26.83
N CYS A 657 24.04 15.63 -26.58
CA CYS A 657 24.78 16.89 -26.56
C CYS A 657 25.86 16.89 -25.46
N LEU A 658 25.50 16.52 -24.23
CA LEU A 658 26.41 16.45 -23.08
C LEU A 658 27.51 15.39 -23.29
N LYS A 659 27.18 14.21 -23.81
CA LYS A 659 28.13 13.10 -24.00
C LYS A 659 29.07 13.30 -25.19
N ARG A 660 28.59 13.86 -26.32
CA ARG A 660 29.35 13.90 -27.58
C ARG A 660 29.92 15.26 -27.93
N THR A 661 29.12 16.31 -27.89
CA THR A 661 29.53 17.61 -28.45
C THR A 661 30.19 18.51 -27.40
N HIS A 662 29.90 18.29 -26.12
CA HIS A 662 30.31 19.16 -25.00
C HIS A 662 29.92 20.63 -25.24
N ASP A 663 28.90 20.88 -26.08
CA ASP A 663 28.42 22.22 -26.42
C ASP A 663 27.51 22.73 -25.29
N MET A 664 28.14 23.34 -24.29
CA MET A 664 27.44 23.88 -23.12
C MET A 664 26.45 25.00 -23.46
N LYS A 665 26.61 25.70 -24.59
CA LYS A 665 25.65 26.72 -25.01
C LYS A 665 24.37 26.07 -25.51
N ARG A 666 24.49 25.05 -26.36
CA ARG A 666 23.36 24.26 -26.84
C ARG A 666 22.68 23.50 -25.69
N ALA A 667 23.45 22.86 -24.82
CA ALA A 667 22.90 22.17 -23.65
C ALA A 667 22.05 23.09 -22.75
N ARG A 668 22.50 24.33 -22.51
CA ARG A 668 21.71 25.33 -21.75
C ARG A 668 20.42 25.74 -22.45
N GLN A 669 20.43 25.84 -23.79
CA GLN A 669 19.22 26.13 -24.56
C GLN A 669 18.22 24.99 -24.46
N MET A 670 18.69 23.74 -24.57
CA MET A 670 17.85 22.55 -24.44
C MET A 670 17.26 22.40 -23.04
N ALA A 671 18.06 22.67 -22.00
CA ALA A 671 17.56 22.71 -20.62
C ALA A 671 16.47 23.79 -20.42
N ALA A 672 16.58 24.94 -21.10
CA ALA A 672 15.56 25.98 -21.04
C ALA A 672 14.26 25.56 -21.74
N GLU A 673 14.32 24.78 -22.82
CA GLU A 673 13.12 24.21 -23.45
C GLU A 673 12.46 23.15 -22.55
N LEU A 674 13.24 22.28 -21.90
CA LEU A 674 12.71 21.32 -20.91
C LEU A 674 11.97 22.05 -19.76
N ALA A 675 12.53 23.15 -19.25
CA ALA A 675 11.86 23.96 -18.22
C ALA A 675 10.52 24.57 -18.71
N ARG A 676 10.40 24.88 -20.00
CA ARG A 676 9.11 25.33 -20.58
C ARG A 676 8.12 24.20 -20.72
N LEU A 677 8.56 23.01 -21.11
CA LEU A 677 7.71 21.82 -21.15
C LEU A 677 7.18 21.46 -19.75
N ASP A 678 7.98 21.67 -18.72
CA ASP A 678 7.56 21.46 -17.34
C ASP A 678 6.43 22.40 -16.93
N GLU A 679 6.52 23.65 -17.35
CA GLU A 679 5.46 24.63 -17.15
C GLU A 679 4.22 24.29 -17.99
N GLU A 680 4.38 23.75 -19.20
CA GLU A 680 3.28 23.26 -20.04
C GLU A 680 2.54 22.10 -19.36
N ILE A 681 3.27 21.10 -18.83
CA ILE A 681 2.70 19.98 -18.07
C ILE A 681 1.98 20.49 -16.81
N ARG A 682 2.58 21.45 -16.10
CA ARG A 682 1.97 22.06 -14.91
C ARG A 682 0.64 22.72 -15.27
N VAL A 683 0.62 23.59 -16.28
CA VAL A 683 -0.60 24.29 -16.73
C VAL A 683 -1.65 23.29 -17.22
N PHE A 684 -1.26 22.28 -18.00
CA PHE A 684 -2.16 21.20 -18.43
C PHE A 684 -2.84 20.52 -17.25
N SER A 685 -2.09 20.20 -16.19
CA SER A 685 -2.62 19.53 -15.00
C SER A 685 -3.51 20.42 -14.11
N GLU A 686 -3.37 21.75 -14.19
CA GLU A 686 -4.29 22.68 -13.51
C GLU A 686 -5.61 22.82 -14.26
N VAL A 687 -5.59 22.76 -15.60
CA VAL A 687 -6.81 22.73 -16.43
C VAL A 687 -7.51 21.37 -16.32
N HIS A 688 -6.74 20.29 -16.23
CA HIS A 688 -7.21 18.92 -16.11
C HIS A 688 -6.81 18.34 -14.76
N SER A 689 -7.54 18.73 -13.70
CA SER A 689 -7.22 18.36 -12.31
C SER A 689 -7.09 16.85 -12.06
N CYS A 690 -7.75 16.01 -12.87
CA CYS A 690 -7.59 14.56 -12.83
C CYS A 690 -6.15 14.10 -13.13
N CYS A 691 -5.34 14.89 -13.82
CA CYS A 691 -3.93 14.62 -14.14
C CYS A 691 -2.94 15.19 -13.12
N LYS A 692 -3.41 16.04 -12.20
CA LYS A 692 -2.60 16.69 -11.16
C LYS A 692 -1.78 15.73 -10.30
N PRO A 693 -2.29 14.56 -9.87
CA PRO A 693 -1.50 13.59 -9.11
C PRO A 693 -0.19 13.18 -9.81
N LEU A 694 -0.27 12.87 -11.10
CA LEU A 694 0.86 12.38 -11.88
C LEU A 694 1.87 13.48 -12.21
N ALA A 695 1.36 14.66 -12.60
CA ALA A 695 2.20 15.82 -12.90
C ALA A 695 2.93 16.34 -11.64
N LEU A 696 2.26 16.31 -10.48
CA LEU A 696 2.83 16.78 -9.23
C LEU A 696 3.96 15.87 -8.75
N ILE A 697 3.81 14.55 -8.83
CA ILE A 697 4.89 13.63 -8.47
C ILE A 697 6.11 13.84 -9.37
N ALA A 698 5.92 13.94 -10.69
CA ALA A 698 7.04 14.21 -11.60
C ALA A 698 7.75 15.53 -11.29
N ARG A 699 6.99 16.58 -10.92
CA ARG A 699 7.57 17.84 -10.45
C ARG A 699 8.37 17.66 -9.16
N TYR A 700 7.82 16.99 -8.15
CA TYR A 700 8.51 16.75 -6.89
C TYR A 700 9.79 15.93 -7.08
N GLU A 701 9.77 14.92 -7.95
CA GLU A 701 10.96 14.13 -8.29
C GLU A 701 12.06 15.00 -8.91
N ARG A 702 11.69 16.01 -9.73
CA ARG A 702 12.65 16.98 -10.28
C ARG A 702 13.17 17.96 -9.24
N ASP A 703 12.29 18.49 -8.39
CA ASP A 703 12.66 19.42 -7.32
C ASP A 703 13.59 18.77 -6.29
N ASN A 704 13.61 17.43 -6.23
CA ASN A 704 14.43 16.59 -5.35
C ASN A 704 15.72 16.03 -6.01
N LEU A 705 16.10 16.50 -7.21
CA LEU A 705 17.35 16.06 -7.85
C LEU A 705 18.58 16.44 -7.00
N GLU A 706 19.44 15.46 -6.72
CA GLU A 706 20.66 15.64 -5.95
C GLU A 706 21.91 15.75 -6.85
N GLY A 707 22.86 16.59 -6.45
CA GLY A 707 24.17 16.71 -7.10
C GLY A 707 24.24 17.80 -8.19
N SER A 708 25.44 17.97 -8.75
CA SER A 708 25.74 19.06 -9.70
C SER A 708 26.25 18.59 -11.06
N ASP A 709 26.35 17.27 -11.28
CA ASP A 709 26.82 16.71 -12.54
C ASP A 709 25.69 16.80 -13.59
N PRO A 710 25.86 17.62 -14.66
CA PRO A 710 24.83 17.78 -15.68
C PRO A 710 24.42 16.46 -16.35
N LEU A 711 25.33 15.48 -16.42
CA LEU A 711 25.04 14.19 -17.03
C LEU A 711 24.06 13.38 -16.17
N ASN A 712 24.37 13.22 -14.88
CA ASN A 712 23.51 12.52 -13.93
C ASN A 712 22.14 13.21 -13.78
N LEU A 713 22.13 14.55 -13.78
CA LEU A 713 20.89 15.32 -13.74
C LEU A 713 20.03 15.06 -14.98
N ALA A 714 20.62 15.03 -16.18
CA ALA A 714 19.91 14.72 -17.41
C ALA A 714 19.43 13.26 -17.46
N GLU A 715 20.22 12.29 -16.99
CA GLU A 715 19.82 10.88 -16.92
C GLU A 715 18.64 10.68 -15.95
N THR A 716 18.68 11.35 -14.80
CA THR A 716 17.58 11.29 -13.84
C THR A 716 16.33 12.00 -14.37
N THR A 717 16.49 13.15 -15.04
CA THR A 717 15.38 13.86 -15.70
C THR A 717 14.70 13.00 -16.76
N LEU A 718 15.48 12.24 -17.55
CA LEU A 718 14.95 11.30 -18.54
C LEU A 718 14.04 10.25 -17.89
N ASN A 719 14.50 9.68 -16.77
CA ASN A 719 13.74 8.68 -16.02
C ASN A 719 12.44 9.26 -15.46
N ILE A 720 12.44 10.52 -15.00
CA ILE A 720 11.23 11.18 -14.50
C ILE A 720 10.18 11.33 -15.61
N TYR A 721 10.56 11.72 -16.83
CA TYR A 721 9.61 11.77 -17.93
C TYR A 721 9.11 10.38 -18.34
N LYS A 722 9.98 9.35 -18.36
CA LYS A 722 9.58 7.95 -18.63
C LYS A 722 8.57 7.44 -17.60
N ASP A 723 8.81 7.74 -16.33
CA ASP A 723 7.89 7.41 -15.23
C ASP A 723 6.56 8.15 -15.37
N CYS A 724 6.59 9.44 -15.74
CA CYS A 724 5.39 10.23 -15.96
C CYS A 724 4.54 9.67 -17.11
N GLU A 725 5.17 9.32 -18.24
CA GLU A 725 4.51 8.66 -19.37
C GLU A 725 3.90 7.32 -18.95
N THR A 726 4.68 6.48 -18.27
CA THR A 726 4.26 5.15 -17.80
C THR A 726 3.04 5.24 -16.88
N ARG A 727 3.07 6.15 -15.90
CA ARG A 727 1.96 6.38 -14.96
C ARG A 727 0.71 6.87 -15.70
N ALA A 728 0.87 7.76 -16.69
CA ALA A 728 -0.23 8.31 -17.46
C ALA A 728 -0.91 7.25 -18.34
N LEU A 729 -0.12 6.45 -19.06
CA LEU A 729 -0.64 5.33 -19.88
C LEU A 729 -1.28 4.24 -19.01
N LEU A 730 -0.67 3.92 -17.86
CA LEU A 730 -1.24 2.94 -16.94
C LEU A 730 -2.57 3.44 -16.38
N MET A 731 -2.67 4.72 -16.00
CA MET A 731 -3.91 5.32 -15.53
C MET A 731 -5.00 5.28 -16.61
N GLN A 732 -4.66 5.61 -17.86
CA GLN A 732 -5.58 5.49 -19.01
C GLN A 732 -6.09 4.04 -19.13
N LYS A 733 -5.19 3.06 -19.12
CA LYS A 733 -5.51 1.63 -19.20
C LYS A 733 -6.45 1.18 -18.08
N LYS A 734 -6.16 1.57 -16.82
CA LYS A 734 -7.01 1.23 -15.66
C LYS A 734 -8.40 1.84 -15.77
N LEU A 735 -8.49 3.08 -16.22
CA LEU A 735 -9.76 3.77 -16.38
C LEU A 735 -10.62 3.13 -17.48
N LEU A 736 -10.04 2.80 -18.63
CA LEU A 736 -10.74 2.13 -19.73
C LEU A 736 -11.21 0.73 -19.33
N ALA A 737 -10.36 -0.05 -18.64
CA ALA A 737 -10.74 -1.36 -18.13
C ALA A 737 -11.90 -1.27 -17.11
N LEU A 738 -11.90 -0.23 -16.27
CA LEU A 738 -12.98 0.03 -15.32
C LEU A 738 -14.29 0.38 -16.02
N LEU A 739 -14.25 1.25 -17.03
CA LEU A 739 -15.42 1.61 -17.84
C LEU A 739 -16.00 0.40 -18.60
N GLN A 740 -15.15 -0.46 -19.16
CA GLN A 740 -15.57 -1.69 -19.81
C GLN A 740 -16.26 -2.64 -18.84
N LYS A 741 -15.70 -2.83 -17.64
CA LYS A 741 -16.33 -3.65 -16.59
C LYS A 741 -17.69 -3.11 -16.18
N ILE A 742 -17.79 -1.80 -16.02
CA ILE A 742 -19.05 -1.11 -15.70
C ILE A 742 -20.08 -1.29 -16.82
N GLY A 743 -19.70 -1.17 -18.09
CA GLY A 743 -20.61 -1.34 -19.21
C GLY A 743 -21.13 -2.77 -19.40
N ASN A 744 -20.44 -3.76 -18.83
CA ASN A 744 -20.84 -5.17 -18.86
C ASN A 744 -21.76 -5.58 -17.68
N LEU A 745 -21.86 -4.72 -16.64
CA LEU A 745 -22.77 -4.89 -15.49
C LEU A 745 -24.13 -4.29 -15.83
#